data_AF-A0A8C7T3J2-F1
#
_entry.id   AF-A0A8C7T3J2-F1
#
_cell.length_a   1.000
_cell.length_b   1.000
_cell.length_c   1.000
_cell.angle_alpha   90.00
_cell.angle_beta   90.00
_cell.angle_gamma   90.00
#
_symmetry.space_group_name_H-M   'P 1'
#
loop_
_entity.id
_entity.type
_entity.pdbx_description
1 polymer ?
#
loop_
_entity_poly.entity_id
_entity_poly.type
_entity_poly.pdbx_seq_one_letter_code
_entity_poly.pdbx_strand_id
1 'polypeptide(L)'
;MTEDNDSSTMKILDMDDDMYVKPRTRHGFQYSVHFQWWKRSFGVAALCLGLLCILLLAGIIGMCVNYTGQRYRDERDQLQTSNNNLTKERDQLQTSYNNLTKERDQLQTSYNNLTKERDQLQTSYNNLTKERDQLQTSYNNLIKERDQHQRETEKLKIKGNVALNGVATQSSLYENRDASDAIDGKRNTHYESCTHTLKDRNPWWRVDLLNVYRITDVTLTNRGDCCPERLDGAEIRIGNSLENNGINNPRCAVISHIPAGESHTFQCNEMEGRYVVVVIPGRSEWLTLCELEVHGTPAGNVALNGVATQSSLYKNRDASDAIDGKRNTHYESCTHTLKDRNPWWRVDLLNVYRITDVTLTNRGDCCPERLDGAEIRIGNSLENNGINNPRCAVISHIPAGESHTFQCNEMEGRYVVVVIPGRSEWLTLCELEVHGTPAVTGELSGAEKDSLQTSYNNLTKERDQHQRETEKLKIKGNVALNGVATQSSLYNNRDASDAIDGKKNTHYGSCTHTLKDRNPWWRVDLLNVYRITDVTLTNRGDCCPERLDGAEIRIGNSLENNGTNNPRCAVISHIPAGETHTFQCNEMEGRYVVVVIPGRSEWLTLCELEVHGIPAVTGELSGAEKDSLQTSYNNLTKERDQLQTSNNNLTKERDQLQTSYNNLTKERDQLQTSNNNLTKERDQLQTSYINLTKERDQLQTSYINLTKERDQLQTSYNNLTKERDQLQTSYNNLIKERDQLQTSYINLTKERDQLQTSYNNLTKERDQLQTSNNNLTKERDQLQTSYINLTKERDQHQRETEKLKIKGNVALNGVATQSSLFNNRNASDAIDGKRNTHYGSCTHTLKDRNPWWRVDLLNVYRITDVTLTNRGDCCPERLDGAEIRIGNSLENNGTNNPRCAVISHIPAGETHTFQCNEMEGRYVVVVIPGRSEWLTLCELEVHGTPAGRPCPEGWKTSGFSCYYTSTVIKTWEESRKDCNERGAQLVIINSREEQTFINGLYGPGNETWIGLTNVDTEGTWKWVDGTPLTTAYWKTGKPSSSLGADQDCVAFIHHSSDPGEWNDEECHKSNNWICEIF
;
A
#
# COMPACT_ATOMS: atom_id res chain seq x y z
N MET A 1 51.06 -6.78 -10.16
CA MET A 1 52.24 -6.11 -10.75
C MET A 1 53.18 -5.81 -9.60
N THR A 2 54.43 -6.17 -9.82
CA THR A 2 55.59 -6.34 -8.92
C THR A 2 55.95 -5.12 -8.08
N GLU A 3 56.33 -5.32 -6.80
CA GLU A 3 57.72 -5.16 -6.31
C GLU A 3 57.84 -5.55 -4.81
N ASP A 4 59.07 -5.91 -4.45
CA ASP A 4 59.58 -6.75 -3.34
C ASP A 4 59.38 -6.18 -1.92
N ASN A 5 59.11 -6.93 -0.85
CA ASN A 5 59.79 -8.05 -0.16
C ASN A 5 60.89 -7.64 0.85
N ASP A 6 60.72 -8.17 2.08
CA ASP A 6 61.68 -8.36 3.20
C ASP A 6 62.24 -7.13 3.96
N SER A 7 62.60 -7.16 5.25
CA SER A 7 62.45 -8.08 6.40
C SER A 7 63.21 -7.47 7.59
N SER A 8 62.88 -7.92 8.81
CA SER A 8 63.76 -8.06 9.99
C SER A 8 63.98 -6.90 10.98
N THR A 9 63.32 -7.05 12.15
CA THR A 9 63.85 -7.06 13.54
C THR A 9 65.02 -6.14 13.95
N MET A 10 64.86 -5.36 15.05
CA MET A 10 65.34 -5.68 16.43
C MET A 10 65.51 -4.41 17.31
N LYS A 11 65.30 -4.59 18.62
CA LYS A 11 65.90 -3.91 19.80
C LYS A 11 65.22 -2.68 20.44
N ILE A 12 64.76 -2.96 21.66
CA ILE A 12 64.61 -2.14 22.86
C ILE A 12 65.92 -1.39 23.18
N LEU A 13 65.81 -0.13 23.63
CA LEU A 13 66.67 0.48 24.68
C LEU A 13 66.00 1.77 25.21
N ASP A 14 65.86 1.81 26.53
CA ASP A 14 65.48 2.96 27.36
C ASP A 14 66.50 4.11 27.25
N MET A 15 66.04 5.36 27.38
CA MET A 15 66.88 6.54 27.62
C MET A 15 66.24 7.43 28.68
N ASP A 16 66.88 7.48 29.84
CA ASP A 16 66.62 8.40 30.95
C ASP A 16 67.16 9.82 30.68
N ASP A 17 66.41 10.81 31.16
CA ASP A 17 66.75 12.22 31.32
C ASP A 17 67.75 12.43 32.48
N ASP A 18 68.71 13.35 32.32
CA ASP A 18 69.04 14.36 33.34
C ASP A 18 70.20 15.28 32.91
N MET A 19 69.96 16.60 32.88
CA MET A 19 71.02 17.61 32.71
C MET A 19 70.78 18.87 33.57
N TYR A 20 71.79 19.16 34.40
CA TYR A 20 72.21 20.44 35.01
C TYR A 20 71.52 21.01 36.28
N VAL A 21 72.22 20.83 37.41
CA VAL A 21 72.43 21.86 38.46
C VAL A 21 73.88 21.80 38.98
N LYS A 22 74.58 22.95 39.04
CA LYS A 22 75.78 23.26 39.85
C LYS A 22 75.80 24.80 40.08
N PRO A 23 76.48 25.40 41.09
CA PRO A 23 77.73 24.92 41.71
C PRO A 23 77.88 25.10 43.25
N ARG A 24 78.89 24.43 43.83
CA ARG A 24 79.52 24.75 45.12
C ARG A 24 81.03 24.83 44.90
N THR A 25 81.67 25.85 45.46
CA THR A 25 83.14 26.08 45.44
C THR A 25 83.76 25.88 46.82
N ARG A 26 84.91 25.20 46.92
CA ARG A 26 86.01 25.57 47.86
C ARG A 26 87.33 24.80 47.65
N HIS A 27 88.40 25.49 48.10
CA HIS A 27 89.81 25.14 48.32
C HIS A 27 90.78 25.50 47.17
N GLY A 28 91.92 26.16 47.38
CA GLY A 28 92.62 26.70 48.57
C GLY A 28 94.06 27.15 48.21
N PHE A 29 94.75 27.80 49.15
CA PHE A 29 96.22 28.11 49.25
C PHE A 29 96.78 29.35 48.48
N GLN A 30 97.76 30.16 48.97
CA GLN A 30 98.36 30.47 50.29
C GLN A 30 99.37 31.65 50.15
N TYR A 31 99.78 32.25 51.29
CA TYR A 31 100.91 33.17 51.60
C TYR A 31 100.74 34.67 51.33
N SER A 32 101.32 35.63 52.05
CA SER A 32 101.80 35.91 53.43
C SER A 32 102.57 37.25 53.35
N VAL A 33 102.50 38.13 54.36
CA VAL A 33 103.64 38.82 55.05
C VAL A 33 103.17 40.11 55.80
N HIS A 34 103.27 40.04 57.14
CA HIS A 34 103.66 40.99 58.20
C HIS A 34 103.43 42.54 58.22
N PHE A 35 102.71 42.97 59.28
CA PHE A 35 103.12 43.77 60.47
C PHE A 35 103.28 45.33 60.50
N GLN A 36 102.58 45.87 61.52
CA GLN A 36 102.97 46.93 62.49
C GLN A 36 102.67 48.44 62.25
N TRP A 37 102.83 49.22 63.33
CA TRP A 37 101.88 50.14 63.98
C TRP A 37 102.36 51.62 63.99
N TRP A 38 101.41 52.57 64.13
CA TRP A 38 101.48 53.92 64.78
C TRP A 38 102.11 55.16 64.09
N LYS A 39 101.30 56.21 63.79
CA LYS A 39 101.11 57.48 64.57
C LYS A 39 100.30 58.58 63.82
N ARG A 40 99.36 59.18 64.58
CA ARG A 40 98.78 60.56 64.63
C ARG A 40 99.44 61.67 63.77
N SER A 41 98.83 62.78 63.33
CA SER A 41 97.51 63.44 63.41
C SER A 41 97.54 64.67 62.46
N PHE A 42 96.37 65.28 62.19
CA PHE A 42 96.07 66.58 61.54
C PHE A 42 95.56 66.53 60.09
N GLY A 43 94.23 66.59 59.97
CA GLY A 43 93.50 66.83 58.73
C GLY A 43 91.98 66.66 58.87
N VAL A 44 91.43 66.97 60.05
CA VAL A 44 90.10 66.50 60.53
C VAL A 44 88.90 67.16 59.83
N ALA A 45 89.08 68.11 58.90
CA ALA A 45 87.98 68.75 58.17
C ALA A 45 87.77 68.20 56.73
N ALA A 46 88.84 67.90 55.99
CA ALA A 46 88.75 67.36 54.62
C ALA A 46 88.55 65.83 54.59
N LEU A 47 89.14 65.12 55.56
CA LEU A 47 88.98 63.67 55.72
C LEU A 47 87.56 63.29 56.14
N CYS A 48 86.88 64.12 56.94
CA CYS A 48 85.50 63.84 57.36
C CYS A 48 84.50 63.99 56.21
N LEU A 49 84.64 64.99 55.32
CA LEU A 49 83.80 65.14 54.12
C LEU A 49 84.10 64.08 53.05
N GLY A 50 85.37 63.71 52.87
CA GLY A 50 85.77 62.61 51.98
C GLY A 50 85.32 61.23 52.45
N LEU A 51 85.47 60.92 53.75
CA LEU A 51 84.94 59.68 54.34
C LEU A 51 83.41 59.64 54.30
N LEU A 52 82.75 60.78 54.52
CA LEU A 52 81.28 60.84 54.45
C LEU A 52 80.79 60.68 53.01
N CYS A 53 81.50 61.22 52.01
CA CYS A 53 81.21 60.94 50.60
C CYS A 53 81.48 59.48 50.21
N ILE A 54 82.57 58.87 50.69
CA ILE A 54 82.88 57.45 50.41
C ILE A 54 81.90 56.52 51.10
N LEU A 55 81.47 56.84 52.33
CA LEU A 55 80.46 56.07 53.06
C LEU A 55 79.06 56.25 52.44
N LEU A 56 78.72 57.45 51.95
CA LEU A 56 77.48 57.67 51.20
C LEU A 56 77.52 56.99 49.83
N LEU A 57 78.64 57.02 49.10
CA LEU A 57 78.82 56.28 47.85
C LEU A 57 78.76 54.77 48.07
N ALA A 58 79.43 54.24 49.10
CA ALA A 58 79.35 52.83 49.47
C ALA A 58 77.93 52.44 49.92
N GLY A 59 77.22 53.34 50.60
CA GLY A 59 75.81 53.18 50.98
C GLY A 59 74.86 53.19 49.77
N ILE A 60 75.08 54.08 48.80
CA ILE A 60 74.30 54.16 47.56
C ILE A 60 74.59 52.97 46.65
N ILE A 61 75.86 52.54 46.53
CA ILE A 61 76.25 51.33 45.78
C ILE A 61 75.68 50.09 46.48
N GLY A 62 75.75 50.01 47.81
CA GLY A 62 75.14 48.93 48.59
C GLY A 62 73.62 48.88 48.43
N MET A 63 72.93 50.03 48.46
CA MET A 63 71.50 50.12 48.15
C MET A 63 71.19 49.76 46.70
N CYS A 64 71.97 50.20 45.72
CA CYS A 64 71.77 49.85 44.31
C CYS A 64 71.97 48.35 44.05
N VAL A 65 72.97 47.72 44.66
CA VAL A 65 73.23 46.26 44.56
C VAL A 65 72.16 45.46 45.30
N ASN A 66 71.65 45.95 46.44
CA ASN A 66 70.58 45.27 47.17
C ASN A 66 69.21 45.45 46.49
N TYR A 67 68.94 46.62 45.91
CA TYR A 67 67.73 46.91 45.14
C TYR A 67 67.70 46.14 43.81
N THR A 68 68.82 46.10 43.08
CA THR A 68 68.95 45.24 41.89
C THR A 68 68.92 43.75 42.26
N GLY A 69 69.55 43.34 43.36
CA GLY A 69 69.53 41.97 43.87
C GLY A 69 68.18 41.51 44.45
N GLN A 70 67.31 42.42 44.91
CA GLN A 70 65.90 42.13 45.22
C GLN A 70 65.07 42.00 43.96
N ARG A 71 65.20 42.93 43.00
CA ARG A 71 64.48 42.85 41.71
C ARG A 71 64.80 41.58 40.92
N TYR A 72 66.07 41.16 40.89
CA TYR A 72 66.46 39.87 40.28
C TYR A 72 65.95 38.65 41.08
N ARG A 73 65.74 38.77 42.40
CA ARG A 73 65.13 37.70 43.21
C ARG A 73 63.64 37.59 42.94
N ASP A 74 62.93 38.71 42.91
CA ASP A 74 61.50 38.77 42.64
C ASP A 74 61.18 38.30 41.21
N GLU A 75 61.98 38.68 40.21
CA GLU A 75 61.85 38.17 38.83
C GLU A 75 62.14 36.66 38.75
N ARG A 76 63.11 36.15 39.51
CA ARG A 76 63.42 34.70 39.57
C ARG A 76 62.31 33.91 40.27
N ASP A 77 61.75 34.44 41.36
CA ASP A 77 60.65 33.82 42.08
C ASP A 77 59.36 33.85 41.26
N GLN A 78 59.12 34.92 40.48
CA GLN A 78 58.03 34.99 39.51
C GLN A 78 58.21 33.99 38.37
N LEU A 79 59.41 33.90 37.79
CA LEU A 79 59.73 32.91 36.75
C LEU A 79 59.62 31.49 37.29
N GLN A 80 60.04 31.24 38.53
CA GLN A 80 59.93 29.93 39.17
C GLN A 80 58.48 29.57 39.48
N THR A 81 57.66 30.54 39.90
CA THR A 81 56.21 30.35 40.06
C THR A 81 55.54 30.07 38.71
N SER A 82 55.90 30.81 37.67
CA SER A 82 55.38 30.60 36.32
C SER A 82 55.80 29.24 35.75
N ASN A 83 57.05 28.81 35.95
CA ASN A 83 57.53 27.50 35.51
C ASN A 83 56.87 26.35 36.28
N ASN A 84 56.62 26.53 37.58
CA ASN A 84 55.85 25.56 38.37
C ASN A 84 54.39 25.46 37.91
N ASN A 85 53.77 26.58 37.52
CA ASN A 85 52.42 26.58 36.95
C ASN A 85 52.38 25.90 35.58
N LEU A 86 53.33 26.21 34.69
CA LEU A 86 53.46 25.55 33.39
C LEU A 86 53.74 24.05 33.52
N THR A 87 54.52 23.64 34.52
CA THR A 87 54.76 22.23 34.82
C THR A 87 53.46 21.53 35.25
N LYS A 88 52.64 22.17 36.11
CA LYS A 88 51.31 21.67 36.47
C LYS A 88 50.37 21.57 35.28
N GLU A 89 50.34 22.58 34.41
CA GLU A 89 49.53 22.57 33.19
C GLU A 89 49.96 21.46 32.23
N ARG A 90 51.28 21.28 32.04
CA ARG A 90 51.84 20.17 31.25
C ARG A 90 51.45 18.81 31.82
N ASP A 91 51.53 18.63 33.14
CA ASP A 91 51.19 17.36 33.79
C ASP A 91 49.66 17.09 33.72
N GLN A 92 48.84 18.14 33.80
CA GLN A 92 47.39 18.07 33.56
C GLN A 92 47.07 17.71 32.10
N LEU A 93 47.76 18.32 31.14
CA LEU A 93 47.63 18.01 29.72
C LEU A 93 48.10 16.59 29.42
N GLN A 94 49.20 16.13 30.03
CA GLN A 94 49.69 14.77 29.89
C GLN A 94 48.67 13.76 30.46
N THR A 95 48.05 14.08 31.59
CA THR A 95 46.97 13.26 32.17
C THR A 95 45.75 13.23 31.25
N SER A 96 45.35 14.37 30.70
CA SER A 96 44.25 14.46 29.73
C SER A 96 44.55 13.67 28.45
N TYR A 97 45.77 13.78 27.91
CA TYR A 97 46.24 13.03 26.74
C TYR A 97 46.25 11.52 26.99
N ASN A 98 46.71 11.08 28.16
CA ASN A 98 46.70 9.67 28.54
C ASN A 98 45.27 9.13 28.70
N ASN A 99 44.33 9.93 29.20
CA ASN A 99 42.92 9.56 29.30
C ASN A 99 42.27 9.45 27.91
N LEU A 100 42.50 10.44 27.03
CA LEU A 100 42.04 10.41 25.64
C LEU A 100 42.61 9.22 24.86
N THR A 101 43.86 8.84 25.13
CA THR A 101 44.49 7.66 24.54
C THR A 101 43.78 6.39 24.98
N LYS A 102 43.44 6.26 26.27
CA LYS A 102 42.65 5.12 26.78
C LYS A 102 41.25 5.08 26.18
N GLU A 103 40.57 6.22 26.04
CA GLU A 103 39.25 6.30 25.40
C GLU A 103 39.32 5.90 23.92
N ARG A 104 40.34 6.36 23.19
CA ARG A 104 40.59 5.95 21.80
C ARG A 104 40.80 4.44 21.70
N ASP A 105 41.59 3.85 22.60
CA ASP A 105 41.88 2.41 22.57
C ASP A 105 40.65 1.57 22.94
N GLN A 106 39.81 2.08 23.84
CA GLN A 106 38.49 1.50 24.16
C GLN A 106 37.54 1.58 22.96
N LEU A 107 37.49 2.73 22.28
CA LEU A 107 36.70 2.92 21.06
C LEU A 107 37.20 2.02 19.92
N GLN A 108 38.51 1.87 19.76
CA GLN A 108 39.09 0.96 18.77
C GLN A 108 38.72 -0.50 19.07
N THR A 109 38.72 -0.88 20.35
CA THR A 109 38.29 -2.21 20.78
C THR A 109 36.80 -2.42 20.52
N SER A 110 35.96 -1.43 20.83
CA SER A 110 34.53 -1.45 20.52
C SER A 110 34.26 -1.53 19.02
N TYR A 111 34.98 -0.75 18.20
CA TYR A 111 34.89 -0.79 16.75
C TYR A 111 35.28 -2.16 16.17
N ASN A 112 36.36 -2.76 16.68
CA ASN A 112 36.79 -4.09 16.26
C ASN A 112 35.77 -5.17 16.65
N ASN A 113 35.13 -5.05 17.81
CA ASN A 113 34.07 -5.97 18.24
C ASN A 113 32.81 -5.81 17.38
N LEU A 114 32.37 -4.58 17.12
CA LEU A 114 31.25 -4.27 16.21
C LEU A 114 31.51 -4.77 14.79
N THR A 115 32.75 -4.70 14.32
CA THR A 115 33.15 -5.23 13.02
C THR A 115 33.00 -6.76 12.98
N LYS A 116 33.42 -7.46 14.05
CA LYS A 116 33.22 -8.91 14.17
C LYS A 116 31.74 -9.29 14.24
N GLU A 117 30.93 -8.55 15.00
CA GLU A 117 29.48 -8.78 15.07
C GLU A 117 28.81 -8.55 13.71
N ARG A 118 29.19 -7.49 12.99
CA ARG A 118 28.72 -7.24 11.63
C ARG A 118 29.06 -8.40 10.69
N ASP A 119 30.29 -8.91 10.76
CA ASP A 119 30.73 -10.01 9.88
C ASP A 119 30.02 -11.35 10.25
N GLN A 120 29.75 -11.57 11.54
CA GLN A 120 28.92 -12.68 12.00
C GLN A 120 27.47 -12.55 11.53
N LEU A 121 26.89 -11.35 11.63
CA LEU A 121 25.54 -11.06 11.12
C LEU A 121 25.47 -11.19 9.60
N GLN A 122 26.49 -10.75 8.87
CA GLN A 122 26.56 -10.93 7.42
C GLN A 122 26.63 -12.42 7.04
N THR A 123 27.37 -13.21 7.82
CA THR A 123 27.45 -14.67 7.63
C THR A 123 26.09 -15.33 7.93
N SER A 124 25.45 -14.94 9.02
CA SER A 124 24.10 -15.41 9.38
C SER A 124 23.06 -15.02 8.31
N TYR A 125 23.12 -13.79 7.82
CA TYR A 125 22.27 -13.29 6.74
C TYR A 125 22.47 -14.10 5.45
N ASN A 126 23.71 -14.39 5.07
CA ASN A 126 24.01 -15.19 3.89
C ASN A 126 23.51 -16.64 4.04
N ASN A 127 23.61 -17.21 5.25
CA ASN A 127 23.08 -18.55 5.53
C ASN A 127 21.56 -18.57 5.51
N LEU A 128 20.89 -17.60 6.14
CA LEU A 128 19.44 -17.44 6.08
C LEU A 128 18.94 -17.19 4.65
N THR A 129 19.71 -16.47 3.84
CA THR A 129 19.41 -16.27 2.42
C THR A 129 19.46 -17.60 1.66
N LYS A 130 20.47 -18.44 1.92
CA LYS A 130 20.55 -19.78 1.33
C LYS A 130 19.41 -20.70 1.81
N GLU A 131 19.08 -20.68 3.11
CA GLU A 131 17.95 -21.43 3.65
C GLU A 131 16.62 -20.96 3.06
N ARG A 132 16.44 -19.65 2.92
CA ARG A 132 15.27 -19.08 2.23
C ARG A 132 15.21 -19.54 0.78
N ASP A 133 16.32 -19.54 0.04
CA ASP A 133 16.34 -19.97 -1.36
C ASP A 133 16.10 -21.49 -1.49
N GLN A 134 16.57 -22.29 -0.52
CA GLN A 134 16.28 -23.71 -0.42
C GLN A 134 14.81 -23.97 -0.07
N LEU A 135 14.25 -23.21 0.87
CA LEU A 135 12.83 -23.26 1.23
C LEU A 135 11.96 -22.78 0.08
N GLN A 136 12.37 -21.75 -0.66
CA GLN A 136 11.70 -21.29 -1.87
C GLN A 136 11.72 -22.37 -2.95
N THR A 137 12.84 -23.07 -3.12
CA THR A 137 12.96 -24.19 -4.05
C THR A 137 12.07 -25.36 -3.62
N SER A 138 12.06 -25.70 -2.33
CA SER A 138 11.20 -26.74 -1.75
C SER A 138 9.72 -26.38 -1.87
N TYR A 139 9.36 -25.13 -1.57
CA TYR A 139 8.03 -24.58 -1.73
C TYR A 139 7.57 -24.57 -3.19
N ASN A 140 8.44 -24.18 -4.12
CA ASN A 140 8.16 -24.25 -5.56
C ASN A 140 7.99 -25.70 -6.04
N ASN A 141 8.72 -26.65 -5.46
CA ASN A 141 8.56 -28.08 -5.77
C ASN A 141 7.25 -28.63 -5.19
N LEU A 142 6.90 -28.27 -3.95
CA LEU A 142 5.61 -28.61 -3.34
C LEU A 142 4.43 -27.96 -4.08
N ILE A 143 4.61 -26.75 -4.61
CA ILE A 143 3.65 -26.11 -5.53
C ILE A 143 3.57 -26.91 -6.83
N LYS A 144 4.69 -27.32 -7.44
CA LYS A 144 4.65 -28.16 -8.65
C LYS A 144 3.95 -29.50 -8.41
N GLU A 145 4.17 -30.13 -7.26
CA GLU A 145 3.53 -31.39 -6.85
C GLU A 145 2.04 -31.18 -6.56
N ARG A 146 1.68 -30.13 -5.81
CA ARG A 146 0.29 -29.71 -5.59
C ARG A 146 -0.40 -29.42 -6.92
N ASP A 147 0.23 -28.66 -7.80
CA ASP A 147 -0.28 -28.29 -9.12
C ASP A 147 -0.29 -29.50 -10.05
N GLN A 148 0.58 -30.50 -9.86
CA GLN A 148 0.52 -31.77 -10.59
C GLN A 148 -0.67 -32.60 -10.13
N HIS A 149 -0.90 -32.71 -8.82
CA HIS A 149 -2.10 -33.33 -8.27
C HIS A 149 -3.36 -32.54 -8.64
N GLN A 150 -3.31 -31.22 -8.67
CA GLN A 150 -4.41 -30.35 -9.06
C GLN A 150 -4.66 -30.46 -10.57
N ARG A 151 -3.62 -30.56 -11.42
CA ARG A 151 -3.71 -30.90 -12.86
C ARG A 151 -4.23 -32.30 -13.12
N GLU A 152 -3.94 -33.29 -12.27
CA GLU A 152 -4.54 -34.63 -12.34
C GLU A 152 -6.02 -34.59 -11.94
N THR A 153 -6.38 -33.72 -10.98
CA THR A 153 -7.76 -33.47 -10.55
C THR A 153 -8.54 -32.57 -11.53
N GLU A 154 -7.87 -31.69 -12.28
CA GLU A 154 -8.43 -30.78 -13.30
C GLU A 154 -8.42 -31.39 -14.70
N LYS A 155 -7.50 -32.31 -15.02
CA LYS A 155 -7.65 -33.20 -16.20
C LYS A 155 -8.92 -34.03 -16.13
N LEU A 156 -9.44 -34.28 -14.92
CA LEU A 156 -10.77 -34.87 -14.71
C LEU A 156 -11.92 -33.86 -14.84
N LYS A 157 -11.66 -32.54 -14.89
CA LYS A 157 -12.65 -31.44 -15.05
C LYS A 157 -12.65 -30.74 -16.42
N ILE A 158 -11.59 -30.83 -17.23
CA ILE A 158 -11.46 -30.18 -18.57
C ILE A 158 -12.19 -31.01 -19.66
N LYS A 159 -13.47 -31.30 -19.40
CA LYS A 159 -14.53 -31.71 -20.35
C LYS A 159 -15.89 -31.22 -19.81
N GLY A 160 -15.91 -29.99 -19.28
CA GLY A 160 -17.08 -29.42 -18.63
C GLY A 160 -17.96 -28.65 -19.61
N ASN A 161 -19.28 -28.82 -19.48
CA ASN A 161 -20.28 -28.03 -20.20
C ASN A 161 -20.11 -26.53 -19.88
N VAL A 162 -19.60 -25.74 -20.82
CA VAL A 162 -19.35 -24.30 -20.65
C VAL A 162 -20.63 -23.46 -20.72
N ALA A 163 -21.75 -24.04 -21.16
CA ALA A 163 -23.04 -23.35 -21.22
C ALA A 163 -23.66 -23.10 -19.84
N LEU A 164 -23.27 -23.87 -18.81
CA LEU A 164 -23.80 -23.77 -17.44
C LEU A 164 -23.64 -22.38 -16.81
N ASN A 165 -22.63 -21.63 -17.24
CA ASN A 165 -22.33 -20.28 -16.75
C ASN A 165 -22.82 -19.18 -17.71
N GLY A 166 -23.48 -19.56 -18.80
CA GLY A 166 -23.95 -18.63 -19.82
C GLY A 166 -25.28 -17.97 -19.47
N VAL A 167 -25.68 -17.02 -20.30
CA VAL A 167 -26.99 -16.36 -20.21
C VAL A 167 -27.83 -16.76 -21.42
N ALA A 168 -28.90 -17.50 -21.18
CA ALA A 168 -29.80 -17.98 -22.22
C ALA A 168 -30.95 -16.99 -22.50
N THR A 169 -31.40 -16.95 -23.75
CA THR A 169 -32.58 -16.20 -24.19
C THR A 169 -33.21 -16.85 -25.42
N GLN A 170 -34.47 -16.57 -25.70
CA GLN A 170 -35.22 -17.20 -26.79
C GLN A 170 -36.19 -16.22 -27.46
N SER A 171 -36.65 -16.57 -28.66
CA SER A 171 -37.46 -15.68 -29.52
C SER A 171 -38.78 -15.23 -28.89
N SER A 172 -39.40 -16.08 -28.07
CA SER A 172 -40.62 -15.80 -27.34
C SER A 172 -40.80 -16.76 -26.16
N LEU A 173 -41.58 -16.37 -25.16
CA LEU A 173 -41.82 -17.15 -23.95
C LEU A 173 -43.23 -17.78 -24.00
N TYR A 174 -43.34 -19.09 -23.78
CA TYR A 174 -44.63 -19.79 -23.61
C TYR A 174 -44.79 -20.28 -22.15
N GLU A 175 -45.93 -19.94 -21.52
CA GLU A 175 -46.35 -20.43 -20.19
C GLU A 175 -45.24 -20.44 -19.10
N ASN A 176 -44.39 -19.39 -19.08
CA ASN A 176 -43.29 -19.20 -18.13
C ASN A 176 -42.12 -20.21 -18.23
N ARG A 177 -41.90 -20.85 -19.38
CA ARG A 177 -40.73 -21.73 -19.63
C ARG A 177 -39.50 -20.93 -20.02
N ASP A 178 -38.60 -20.71 -19.07
CA ASP A 178 -37.43 -19.84 -19.24
C ASP A 178 -36.43 -20.45 -20.22
N ALA A 179 -35.73 -19.60 -20.97
CA ALA A 179 -34.64 -20.03 -21.82
C ALA A 179 -33.48 -20.66 -21.01
N SER A 180 -33.32 -20.29 -19.74
CA SER A 180 -32.29 -20.86 -18.86
C SER A 180 -32.49 -22.34 -18.56
N ASP A 181 -33.69 -22.88 -18.74
CA ASP A 181 -34.00 -24.29 -18.47
C ASP A 181 -33.15 -25.25 -19.33
N ALA A 182 -32.66 -24.81 -20.49
CA ALA A 182 -31.78 -25.61 -21.34
C ALA A 182 -30.28 -25.54 -20.97
N ILE A 183 -29.88 -24.80 -19.93
CA ILE A 183 -28.47 -24.72 -19.48
C ILE A 183 -28.36 -24.93 -17.97
N ASP A 184 -29.36 -25.57 -17.36
CA ASP A 184 -29.42 -25.75 -15.91
C ASP A 184 -28.65 -26.99 -15.43
N GLY A 185 -28.08 -27.75 -16.37
CA GLY A 185 -27.30 -28.96 -16.12
C GLY A 185 -28.13 -30.21 -15.90
N LYS A 186 -29.45 -30.17 -16.17
CA LYS A 186 -30.36 -31.30 -15.96
C LYS A 186 -31.00 -31.73 -17.27
N ARG A 187 -30.65 -32.94 -17.71
CA ARG A 187 -31.28 -33.59 -18.88
C ARG A 187 -32.68 -34.16 -18.61
N ASN A 188 -33.51 -33.49 -17.80
CA ASN A 188 -34.88 -33.94 -17.61
C ASN A 188 -35.71 -33.62 -18.87
N THR A 189 -36.29 -34.65 -19.46
CA THR A 189 -36.91 -34.59 -20.79
C THR A 189 -38.40 -34.33 -20.73
N HIS A 190 -38.98 -34.22 -19.54
CA HIS A 190 -40.38 -33.84 -19.39
C HIS A 190 -40.55 -32.35 -19.66
N TYR A 191 -41.58 -31.97 -20.43
CA TYR A 191 -41.91 -30.58 -20.77
C TYR A 191 -41.70 -29.54 -19.66
N GLU A 192 -42.03 -29.88 -18.42
CA GLU A 192 -41.94 -28.96 -17.28
C GLU A 192 -40.52 -28.55 -16.91
N SER A 193 -39.49 -29.21 -17.43
CA SER A 193 -38.08 -28.87 -17.24
C SER A 193 -37.41 -28.39 -18.53
N CYS A 194 -38.16 -28.14 -19.60
CA CYS A 194 -37.61 -27.75 -20.89
C CYS A 194 -38.04 -26.33 -21.26
N THR A 195 -37.21 -25.67 -22.08
CA THR A 195 -37.54 -24.39 -22.72
C THR A 195 -38.73 -24.54 -23.66
N HIS A 196 -39.50 -23.49 -23.91
CA HIS A 196 -40.58 -23.54 -24.89
C HIS A 196 -40.93 -22.16 -25.46
N THR A 197 -40.84 -22.02 -26.78
CA THR A 197 -41.28 -20.80 -27.48
C THR A 197 -42.78 -20.82 -27.78
N LEU A 198 -43.35 -19.69 -28.18
CA LEU A 198 -44.60 -19.68 -28.94
C LEU A 198 -44.39 -20.31 -30.32
N LYS A 199 -45.49 -20.53 -31.05
CA LYS A 199 -45.44 -20.95 -32.46
C LYS A 199 -45.04 -19.76 -33.34
N ASP A 200 -43.75 -19.50 -33.40
CA ASP A 200 -43.20 -18.37 -34.16
C ASP A 200 -42.73 -18.81 -35.53
N ARG A 201 -42.63 -17.86 -36.48
CA ARG A 201 -41.87 -18.08 -37.72
C ARG A 201 -40.38 -17.98 -37.41
N ASN A 202 -39.62 -19.01 -37.74
CA ASN A 202 -38.19 -19.10 -37.45
C ASN A 202 -37.85 -18.97 -35.94
N PRO A 203 -38.44 -19.80 -35.06
CA PRO A 203 -38.17 -19.71 -33.62
C PRO A 203 -36.68 -20.00 -33.36
N TRP A 204 -36.12 -19.32 -32.37
CA TRP A 204 -34.71 -19.45 -32.01
C TRP A 204 -34.49 -19.40 -30.50
N TRP A 205 -33.43 -20.07 -30.06
CA TRP A 205 -32.89 -20.05 -28.70
C TRP A 205 -31.39 -19.77 -28.78
N ARG A 206 -30.84 -19.00 -27.84
CA ARG A 206 -29.42 -18.63 -27.81
C ARG A 206 -28.88 -18.68 -26.39
N VAL A 207 -27.65 -19.14 -26.23
CA VAL A 207 -26.82 -18.86 -25.06
C VAL A 207 -25.68 -17.91 -25.41
N ASP A 208 -25.49 -16.88 -24.58
CA ASP A 208 -24.26 -16.10 -24.50
C ASP A 208 -23.32 -16.78 -23.50
N LEU A 209 -22.21 -17.33 -23.98
CA LEU A 209 -21.20 -18.00 -23.16
C LEU A 209 -20.34 -17.02 -22.35
N LEU A 210 -20.61 -15.72 -22.46
CA LEU A 210 -19.91 -14.58 -21.87
C LEU A 210 -18.50 -14.33 -22.42
N ASN A 211 -17.80 -15.40 -22.83
CA ASN A 211 -16.48 -15.39 -23.44
C ASN A 211 -16.49 -16.11 -24.80
N VAL A 212 -15.43 -15.92 -25.58
CA VAL A 212 -15.22 -16.64 -26.85
C VAL A 212 -14.59 -18.00 -26.57
N TYR A 213 -15.20 -19.08 -27.09
CA TYR A 213 -14.71 -20.45 -26.95
C TYR A 213 -14.40 -21.05 -28.32
N ARG A 214 -13.39 -21.93 -28.39
CA ARG A 214 -13.22 -22.92 -29.46
C ARG A 214 -14.08 -24.13 -29.12
N ILE A 215 -15.27 -24.17 -29.70
CA ILE A 215 -16.30 -25.16 -29.39
C ILE A 215 -16.00 -26.46 -30.13
N THR A 216 -15.69 -27.51 -29.37
CA THR A 216 -15.40 -28.84 -29.92
C THR A 216 -16.70 -29.53 -30.34
N ASP A 217 -17.72 -29.46 -29.49
CA ASP A 217 -18.99 -30.12 -29.69
C ASP A 217 -20.14 -29.49 -28.90
N VAL A 218 -21.36 -29.70 -29.40
CA VAL A 218 -22.61 -29.26 -28.75
C VAL A 218 -23.50 -30.48 -28.60
N THR A 219 -23.95 -30.76 -27.37
CA THR A 219 -24.89 -31.84 -27.08
C THR A 219 -26.27 -31.27 -26.80
N LEU A 220 -27.29 -31.80 -27.46
CA LEU A 220 -28.67 -31.32 -27.33
C LEU A 220 -29.59 -32.44 -26.87
N THR A 221 -30.40 -32.19 -25.86
CA THR A 221 -31.41 -33.13 -25.33
C THR A 221 -32.80 -32.70 -25.78
N ASN A 222 -33.49 -33.61 -26.49
CA ASN A 222 -34.83 -33.36 -27.00
C ASN A 222 -35.92 -33.70 -25.97
N ARG A 223 -37.13 -33.20 -26.19
CA ARG A 223 -38.31 -33.47 -25.36
C ARG A 223 -38.70 -34.95 -25.40
N GLY A 224 -39.09 -35.50 -24.24
CA GLY A 224 -39.36 -36.92 -24.04
C GLY A 224 -40.85 -37.29 -23.98
N ASP A 225 -41.73 -36.40 -23.51
CA ASP A 225 -43.14 -36.71 -23.28
C ASP A 225 -44.01 -36.65 -24.55
N CYS A 226 -43.65 -35.81 -25.52
CA CYS A 226 -44.28 -35.78 -26.84
C CYS A 226 -43.44 -34.99 -27.83
N CYS A 227 -43.87 -35.03 -29.09
CA CYS A 227 -43.55 -34.02 -30.08
C CYS A 227 -42.04 -33.86 -30.43
N PRO A 228 -41.22 -34.93 -30.43
CA PRO A 228 -39.79 -34.82 -30.70
C PRO A 228 -39.48 -34.31 -32.12
N GLU A 229 -40.37 -34.58 -33.08
CA GLU A 229 -40.23 -34.22 -34.49
C GLU A 229 -40.22 -32.71 -34.76
N ARG A 230 -40.63 -31.88 -33.79
CA ARG A 230 -40.67 -30.42 -33.96
C ARG A 230 -39.28 -29.82 -34.18
N LEU A 231 -38.25 -30.46 -33.63
CA LEU A 231 -36.86 -30.04 -33.74
C LEU A 231 -36.23 -30.43 -35.10
N ASP A 232 -36.90 -31.25 -35.90
CA ASP A 232 -36.35 -31.75 -37.17
C ASP A 232 -36.09 -30.60 -38.17
N GLY A 233 -34.87 -30.51 -38.67
CA GLY A 233 -34.42 -29.43 -39.54
C GLY A 233 -33.95 -28.16 -38.81
N ALA A 234 -33.86 -28.17 -37.47
CA ALA A 234 -33.21 -27.09 -36.72
C ALA A 234 -31.71 -26.99 -37.06
N GLU A 235 -31.14 -25.81 -36.92
CA GLU A 235 -29.73 -25.53 -37.17
C GLU A 235 -29.04 -25.05 -35.89
N ILE A 236 -27.83 -25.56 -35.63
CA ILE A 236 -26.92 -25.07 -34.60
C ILE A 236 -25.93 -24.11 -35.26
N ARG A 237 -25.83 -22.89 -34.76
CA ARG A 237 -24.97 -21.82 -35.29
C ARG A 237 -24.08 -21.25 -34.20
N ILE A 238 -22.80 -21.05 -34.53
CA ILE A 238 -21.76 -20.67 -33.58
C ILE A 238 -20.98 -19.50 -34.15
N GLY A 239 -20.80 -18.44 -33.36
CA GLY A 239 -19.95 -17.32 -33.75
C GLY A 239 -19.98 -16.16 -32.75
N ASN A 240 -19.32 -15.08 -33.13
CA ASN A 240 -19.15 -13.89 -32.29
C ASN A 240 -20.12 -12.75 -32.66
N SER A 241 -20.89 -12.88 -33.74
CA SER A 241 -21.84 -11.84 -34.15
C SER A 241 -23.20 -12.02 -33.46
N LEU A 242 -23.79 -10.91 -33.00
CA LEU A 242 -25.17 -10.87 -32.51
C LEU A 242 -26.17 -10.41 -33.59
N GLU A 243 -25.70 -10.14 -34.81
CA GLU A 243 -26.56 -9.73 -35.92
C GLU A 243 -27.66 -10.77 -36.15
N ASN A 244 -28.91 -10.30 -36.29
CA ASN A 244 -30.09 -11.16 -36.40
C ASN A 244 -30.15 -12.21 -35.26
N ASN A 245 -29.89 -11.78 -34.02
CA ASN A 245 -29.82 -12.64 -32.83
C ASN A 245 -28.75 -13.75 -32.89
N GLY A 246 -27.74 -13.60 -33.75
CA GLY A 246 -26.71 -14.61 -33.98
C GLY A 246 -27.11 -15.70 -34.97
N ILE A 247 -28.28 -15.59 -35.61
CA ILE A 247 -28.74 -16.54 -36.65
C ILE A 247 -27.89 -16.44 -37.91
N ASN A 248 -27.19 -15.33 -38.13
CA ASN A 248 -26.28 -15.19 -39.27
C ASN A 248 -24.91 -15.85 -39.04
N ASN A 249 -24.62 -16.31 -37.82
CA ASN A 249 -23.35 -16.98 -37.53
C ASN A 249 -23.19 -18.27 -38.35
N PRO A 250 -21.94 -18.69 -38.62
CA PRO A 250 -21.64 -19.94 -39.29
C PRO A 250 -22.39 -21.14 -38.68
N ARG A 251 -22.86 -22.03 -39.55
CA ARG A 251 -23.61 -23.22 -39.15
C ARG A 251 -22.64 -24.32 -38.71
N CYS A 252 -22.77 -24.79 -37.47
CA CYS A 252 -22.10 -26.00 -36.99
C CYS A 252 -22.79 -27.26 -37.55
N ALA A 253 -24.11 -27.39 -37.34
CA ALA A 253 -24.84 -28.60 -37.71
C ALA A 253 -26.29 -28.33 -38.10
N VAL A 254 -26.88 -29.28 -38.85
CA VAL A 254 -28.33 -29.37 -39.09
C VAL A 254 -28.83 -30.62 -38.38
N ILE A 255 -29.85 -30.47 -37.55
CA ILE A 255 -30.48 -31.55 -36.81
C ILE A 255 -31.44 -32.27 -37.74
N SER A 256 -31.15 -33.51 -38.12
CA SER A 256 -32.06 -34.30 -38.97
C SER A 256 -33.25 -34.82 -38.18
N HIS A 257 -32.97 -35.47 -37.04
CA HIS A 257 -33.94 -35.99 -36.08
C HIS A 257 -33.24 -36.35 -34.77
N ILE A 258 -33.85 -36.05 -33.62
CA ILE A 258 -33.42 -36.56 -32.30
C ILE A 258 -34.62 -37.27 -31.68
N PRO A 259 -34.56 -38.57 -31.36
CA PRO A 259 -35.69 -39.28 -30.76
C PRO A 259 -36.15 -38.68 -29.43
N ALA A 260 -37.38 -39.01 -29.02
CA ALA A 260 -37.95 -38.50 -27.78
C ALA A 260 -37.07 -38.81 -26.57
N GLY A 261 -36.65 -37.76 -25.86
CA GLY A 261 -35.87 -37.83 -24.63
C GLY A 261 -34.40 -38.22 -24.80
N GLU A 262 -33.90 -38.33 -26.03
CA GLU A 262 -32.51 -38.65 -26.30
C GLU A 262 -31.64 -37.38 -26.36
N SER A 263 -30.34 -37.55 -26.09
CA SER A 263 -29.32 -36.53 -26.30
C SER A 263 -28.49 -36.86 -27.53
N HIS A 264 -28.20 -35.88 -28.37
CA HIS A 264 -27.32 -36.04 -29.52
C HIS A 264 -26.18 -35.02 -29.51
N THR A 265 -24.96 -35.48 -29.74
CA THR A 265 -23.75 -34.65 -29.77
C THR A 265 -23.34 -34.34 -31.22
N PHE A 266 -23.18 -33.05 -31.51
CA PHE A 266 -22.76 -32.54 -32.81
C PHE A 266 -21.32 -32.03 -32.73
N GLN A 267 -20.45 -32.53 -33.59
CA GLN A 267 -19.06 -32.08 -33.66
C GLN A 267 -18.98 -30.75 -34.40
N CYS A 268 -18.44 -29.73 -33.73
CA CYS A 268 -18.33 -28.36 -34.25
C CYS A 268 -16.89 -27.97 -34.63
N ASN A 269 -15.95 -28.92 -34.67
CA ASN A 269 -14.60 -28.75 -35.24
C ASN A 269 -13.84 -27.50 -34.73
N GLU A 270 -13.92 -27.22 -33.43
CA GLU A 270 -13.27 -26.05 -32.80
C GLU A 270 -13.76 -24.70 -33.33
N MET A 271 -15.01 -24.62 -33.82
CA MET A 271 -15.62 -23.36 -34.22
C MET A 271 -15.54 -22.33 -33.11
N GLU A 272 -15.00 -21.16 -33.45
CA GLU A 272 -14.85 -20.07 -32.51
C GLU A 272 -16.16 -19.29 -32.38
N GLY A 273 -16.67 -19.17 -31.15
CA GLY A 273 -17.89 -18.41 -30.90
C GLY A 273 -18.17 -18.14 -29.43
N ARG A 274 -18.67 -16.93 -29.14
CA ARG A 274 -19.30 -16.54 -27.88
C ARG A 274 -20.78 -16.92 -27.83
N TYR A 275 -21.46 -16.91 -28.98
CA TYR A 275 -22.88 -17.20 -29.08
C TYR A 275 -23.11 -18.56 -29.72
N VAL A 276 -23.92 -19.39 -29.07
CA VAL A 276 -24.47 -20.63 -29.65
C VAL A 276 -25.98 -20.46 -29.81
N VAL A 277 -26.45 -20.61 -31.04
CA VAL A 277 -27.85 -20.37 -31.43
C VAL A 277 -28.44 -21.64 -32.03
N VAL A 278 -29.61 -22.04 -31.56
CA VAL A 278 -30.44 -23.08 -32.18
C VAL A 278 -31.65 -22.40 -32.83
N VAL A 279 -31.86 -22.61 -34.12
CA VAL A 279 -32.93 -21.97 -34.89
C VAL A 279 -33.64 -22.97 -35.81
N ILE A 280 -34.96 -22.90 -35.94
CA ILE A 280 -35.73 -23.71 -36.92
C ILE A 280 -36.05 -22.82 -38.13
N PRO A 281 -35.26 -22.85 -39.23
CA PRO A 281 -35.50 -21.96 -40.36
C PRO A 281 -36.67 -22.42 -41.25
N GLY A 282 -37.33 -21.45 -41.87
CA GLY A 282 -38.22 -21.67 -43.01
C GLY A 282 -39.67 -22.04 -42.68
N ARG A 283 -40.03 -22.21 -41.40
CA ARG A 283 -41.42 -22.54 -41.01
C ARG A 283 -41.83 -21.94 -39.68
N SER A 284 -43.14 -21.98 -39.41
CA SER A 284 -43.69 -21.63 -38.11
C SER A 284 -43.79 -22.85 -37.21
N GLU A 285 -43.07 -22.86 -36.10
CA GLU A 285 -42.90 -24.03 -35.24
C GLU A 285 -42.73 -23.63 -33.77
N TRP A 286 -42.87 -24.59 -32.85
CA TRP A 286 -42.44 -24.45 -31.45
C TRP A 286 -41.02 -24.99 -31.28
N LEU A 287 -40.12 -24.22 -30.68
CA LEU A 287 -38.78 -24.68 -30.31
C LEU A 287 -38.76 -25.07 -28.83
N THR A 288 -38.35 -26.31 -28.55
CA THR A 288 -38.19 -26.87 -27.20
C THR A 288 -36.86 -27.57 -27.08
N LEU A 289 -36.06 -27.12 -26.12
CA LEU A 289 -34.76 -27.69 -25.74
C LEU A 289 -34.83 -28.05 -24.26
N CYS A 290 -34.49 -29.30 -23.91
CA CYS A 290 -34.48 -29.74 -22.52
C CYS A 290 -33.11 -29.63 -21.86
N GLU A 291 -32.03 -29.71 -22.65
CA GLU A 291 -30.68 -29.37 -22.21
C GLU A 291 -29.84 -29.10 -23.46
N LEU A 292 -28.95 -28.11 -23.38
CA LEU A 292 -27.94 -27.79 -24.37
C LEU A 292 -26.59 -27.66 -23.65
N GLU A 293 -25.71 -28.61 -23.93
CA GLU A 293 -24.36 -28.61 -23.41
C GLU A 293 -23.41 -28.14 -24.50
N VAL A 294 -22.57 -27.16 -24.17
CA VAL A 294 -21.49 -26.72 -25.06
C VAL A 294 -20.18 -27.19 -24.46
N HIS A 295 -19.40 -27.94 -25.23
CA HIS A 295 -18.07 -28.37 -24.84
C HIS A 295 -17.05 -27.67 -25.73
N GLY A 296 -16.02 -27.11 -25.10
CA GLY A 296 -15.02 -26.34 -25.80
C GLY A 296 -13.98 -25.80 -24.84
N THR A 297 -12.90 -25.28 -25.40
CA THR A 297 -11.87 -24.58 -24.63
C THR A 297 -12.07 -23.07 -24.80
N PRO A 298 -11.89 -22.25 -23.75
CA PRO A 298 -11.80 -20.81 -23.95
C PRO A 298 -10.76 -20.51 -25.04
N ALA A 299 -11.05 -19.59 -25.96
CA ALA A 299 -10.08 -19.10 -26.94
C ALA A 299 -9.04 -18.18 -26.24
N GLY A 300 -8.42 -18.69 -25.17
CA GLY A 300 -8.57 -18.10 -23.83
C GLY A 300 -7.66 -16.95 -23.41
N ASN A 301 -8.01 -16.38 -22.24
CA ASN A 301 -7.16 -15.49 -21.46
C ASN A 301 -5.90 -16.25 -21.00
N VAL A 302 -4.79 -16.09 -21.73
CA VAL A 302 -3.51 -16.74 -21.44
C VAL A 302 -2.85 -16.19 -20.17
N ALA A 303 -3.30 -15.06 -19.64
CA ALA A 303 -2.77 -14.46 -18.42
C ALA A 303 -3.14 -15.25 -17.14
N LEU A 304 -4.23 -16.02 -17.15
CA LEU A 304 -4.68 -16.83 -16.00
C LEU A 304 -3.63 -17.86 -15.55
N ASN A 305 -2.78 -18.31 -16.47
CA ASN A 305 -1.70 -19.26 -16.20
C ASN A 305 -0.35 -18.57 -15.99
N GLY A 306 -0.31 -17.24 -16.03
CA GLY A 306 0.89 -16.45 -15.91
C GLY A 306 1.29 -16.16 -14.47
N VAL A 307 2.47 -15.59 -14.30
CA VAL A 307 2.96 -15.10 -13.00
C VAL A 307 3.02 -13.58 -13.03
N ALA A 308 2.18 -12.94 -12.22
CA ALA A 308 2.11 -11.49 -12.10
C ALA A 308 3.12 -10.93 -11.09
N THR A 309 3.63 -9.72 -11.36
CA THR A 309 4.47 -8.94 -10.45
C THR A 309 4.32 -7.45 -10.75
N GLN A 310 4.66 -6.58 -9.79
CA GLN A 310 4.47 -5.13 -9.90
C GLN A 310 5.62 -4.35 -9.24
N SER A 311 5.74 -3.07 -9.57
CA SER A 311 6.86 -2.20 -9.16
C SER A 311 7.02 -2.08 -7.64
N SER A 312 5.90 -2.06 -6.92
CA SER A 312 5.86 -2.03 -5.46
C SER A 312 4.50 -2.52 -4.96
N LEU A 313 4.44 -2.92 -3.70
CA LEU A 313 3.22 -3.42 -3.07
C LEU A 313 2.65 -2.36 -2.12
N TYR A 314 1.39 -1.94 -2.33
CA TYR A 314 0.67 -1.13 -1.34
C TYR A 314 -0.27 -2.01 -0.52
N LYS A 315 -0.02 -2.08 0.80
CA LYS A 315 -0.71 -2.99 1.73
C LYS A 315 -0.55 -4.45 1.29
N ASN A 316 -1.66 -5.20 1.21
CA ASN A 316 -1.71 -6.63 0.87
C ASN A 316 -2.39 -6.87 -0.49
N ARG A 317 -2.28 -5.93 -1.44
CA ARG A 317 -2.91 -6.03 -2.77
C ARG A 317 -1.91 -6.59 -3.77
N ASP A 318 -1.95 -7.90 -3.98
CA ASP A 318 -0.96 -8.64 -4.75
C ASP A 318 -1.11 -8.35 -6.25
N ALA A 319 -0.02 -8.49 -7.01
CA ALA A 319 -0.07 -8.39 -8.46
C ALA A 319 -0.94 -9.48 -9.10
N SER A 320 -1.07 -10.65 -8.45
CA SER A 320 -1.91 -11.75 -8.94
C SER A 320 -3.39 -11.41 -8.99
N ASP A 321 -3.85 -10.41 -8.23
CA ASP A 321 -5.26 -10.00 -8.18
C ASP A 321 -5.78 -9.52 -9.56
N ALA A 322 -4.90 -9.12 -10.49
CA ALA A 322 -5.30 -8.74 -11.85
C ALA A 322 -5.30 -9.90 -12.86
N ILE A 323 -4.99 -11.13 -12.46
CA ILE A 323 -5.06 -12.31 -13.36
C ILE A 323 -5.80 -13.47 -12.68
N ASP A 324 -6.65 -13.16 -11.70
CA ASP A 324 -7.34 -14.16 -10.90
C ASP A 324 -8.66 -14.63 -11.54
N GLY A 325 -9.00 -14.07 -12.71
CA GLY A 325 -10.20 -14.38 -13.48
C GLY A 325 -11.44 -13.65 -12.98
N LYS A 326 -11.32 -12.67 -12.09
CA LYS A 326 -12.46 -11.94 -11.50
C LYS A 326 -12.41 -10.46 -11.81
N ARG A 327 -13.35 -9.99 -12.63
CA ARG A 327 -13.56 -8.56 -12.92
C ARG A 327 -14.22 -7.77 -11.77
N ASN A 328 -14.02 -8.15 -10.51
CA ASN A 328 -14.59 -7.39 -9.40
C ASN A 328 -13.84 -6.05 -9.29
N THR A 329 -14.58 -4.96 -9.44
CA THR A 329 -14.04 -3.61 -9.58
C THR A 329 -13.84 -2.90 -8.25
N HIS A 330 -14.20 -3.53 -7.13
CA HIS A 330 -13.97 -2.98 -5.81
C HIS A 330 -12.49 -3.09 -5.44
N TYR A 331 -11.91 -2.04 -4.87
CA TYR A 331 -10.49 -2.00 -4.44
C TYR A 331 -9.96 -3.28 -3.79
N GLU A 332 -10.79 -3.99 -3.02
CA GLU A 332 -10.36 -5.19 -2.31
C GLU A 332 -10.05 -6.41 -3.19
N SER A 333 -10.46 -6.38 -4.46
CA SER A 333 -10.14 -7.40 -5.46
C SER A 333 -9.17 -6.90 -6.52
N CYS A 334 -8.60 -5.70 -6.37
CA CYS A 334 -7.71 -5.11 -7.38
C CYS A 334 -6.27 -5.03 -6.88
N THR A 335 -5.32 -5.09 -7.82
CA THR A 335 -3.90 -4.81 -7.57
C THR A 335 -3.69 -3.36 -7.14
N HIS A 336 -2.62 -3.06 -6.40
CA HIS A 336 -2.30 -1.67 -6.07
C HIS A 336 -0.82 -1.45 -5.76
N THR A 337 -0.17 -0.54 -6.48
CA THR A 337 1.22 -0.12 -6.19
C THR A 337 1.29 1.00 -5.15
N LEU A 338 2.47 1.28 -4.60
CA LEU A 338 2.74 2.58 -3.97
C LEU A 338 2.71 3.70 -5.02
N LYS A 339 2.80 4.95 -4.56
CA LYS A 339 2.92 6.12 -5.45
C LYS A 339 4.34 6.21 -6.01
N ASP A 340 4.66 5.34 -6.95
CA ASP A 340 5.99 5.27 -7.55
C ASP A 340 6.11 6.20 -8.74
N ARG A 341 7.34 6.60 -9.08
CA ARG A 341 7.61 7.20 -10.39
C ARG A 341 7.62 6.09 -11.45
N ASN A 342 6.80 6.23 -12.48
CA ASN A 342 6.61 5.21 -13.52
C ASN A 342 6.18 3.83 -12.97
N PRO A 343 5.07 3.75 -12.20
CA PRO A 343 4.62 2.47 -11.64
C PRO A 343 4.28 1.50 -12.78
N TRP A 344 4.56 0.22 -12.57
CA TRP A 344 4.35 -0.81 -13.58
C TRP A 344 3.85 -2.12 -12.97
N TRP A 345 3.08 -2.86 -13.76
CA TRP A 345 2.60 -4.21 -13.49
C TRP A 345 2.95 -5.09 -14.69
N ARG A 346 3.30 -6.35 -14.46
CA ARG A 346 3.68 -7.30 -15.51
C ARG A 346 3.15 -8.68 -15.21
N VAL A 347 2.69 -9.39 -16.25
CA VAL A 347 2.52 -10.84 -16.24
C VAL A 347 3.57 -11.53 -17.14
N ASP A 348 4.19 -12.58 -16.61
CA ASP A 348 4.95 -13.56 -17.37
C ASP A 348 4.02 -14.71 -17.78
N LEU A 349 3.72 -14.82 -19.07
CA LEU A 349 2.82 -15.84 -19.64
C LEU A 349 3.45 -17.25 -19.69
N LEU A 350 4.70 -17.39 -19.21
CA LEU A 350 5.53 -18.60 -19.17
C LEU A 350 6.02 -19.08 -20.55
N ASN A 351 5.21 -18.90 -21.59
CA ASN A 351 5.53 -19.17 -22.99
C ASN A 351 5.38 -17.90 -23.83
N VAL A 352 5.89 -17.94 -25.05
CA VAL A 352 5.69 -16.87 -26.04
C VAL A 352 4.32 -17.05 -26.70
N TYR A 353 3.51 -15.99 -26.76
CA TYR A 353 2.21 -15.99 -27.43
C TYR A 353 2.15 -14.92 -28.51
N ARG A 354 1.39 -15.18 -29.59
CA ARG A 354 0.90 -14.18 -30.54
C ARG A 354 -0.37 -13.58 -29.96
N ILE A 355 -0.24 -12.41 -29.35
CA ILE A 355 -1.30 -11.76 -28.57
C ILE A 355 -2.19 -10.92 -29.51
N THR A 356 -3.45 -11.32 -29.62
CA THR A 356 -4.46 -10.65 -30.45
C THR A 356 -4.94 -9.38 -29.79
N ASP A 357 -5.23 -9.44 -28.49
CA ASP A 357 -5.80 -8.34 -27.73
C ASP A 357 -5.57 -8.48 -26.22
N VAL A 358 -5.67 -7.35 -25.52
CA VAL A 358 -5.57 -7.25 -24.05
C VAL A 358 -6.78 -6.50 -23.53
N THR A 359 -7.52 -7.11 -22.61
CA THR A 359 -8.66 -6.49 -21.93
C THR A 359 -8.26 -6.05 -20.53
N LEU A 360 -8.59 -4.81 -20.16
CA LEU A 360 -8.27 -4.22 -18.85
C LEU A 360 -9.53 -3.75 -18.15
N THR A 361 -9.72 -4.16 -16.90
CA THR A 361 -10.81 -3.72 -16.03
C THR A 361 -10.30 -2.69 -15.03
N ASN A 362 -10.89 -1.49 -15.07
CA ASN A 362 -10.51 -0.40 -14.19
C ASN A 362 -11.26 -0.46 -12.84
N ARG A 363 -10.73 0.24 -11.84
CA ARG A 363 -11.34 0.35 -10.52
C ARG A 363 -12.69 1.07 -10.57
N GLY A 364 -13.66 0.56 -9.82
CA GLY A 364 -15.04 1.02 -9.83
C GLY A 364 -15.45 1.92 -8.65
N ASP A 365 -14.81 1.78 -7.49
CA ASP A 365 -15.21 2.52 -6.27
C ASP A 365 -14.67 3.95 -6.21
N CYS A 366 -13.51 4.23 -6.82
CA CYS A 366 -13.00 5.59 -6.98
C CYS A 366 -11.87 5.63 -8.01
N CYS A 367 -11.48 6.86 -8.34
CA CYS A 367 -10.16 7.17 -8.87
C CYS A 367 -9.81 6.52 -10.24
N PRO A 368 -10.78 6.33 -11.18
CA PRO A 368 -10.52 5.68 -12.45
C PRO A 368 -9.49 6.44 -13.31
N GLU A 369 -9.38 7.75 -13.14
CA GLU A 369 -8.49 8.64 -13.89
C GLU A 369 -6.99 8.37 -13.66
N ARG A 370 -6.65 7.59 -12.63
CA ARG A 370 -5.24 7.26 -12.34
C ARG A 370 -4.58 6.45 -13.46
N LEU A 371 -5.37 5.64 -14.16
CA LEU A 371 -4.91 4.81 -15.28
C LEU A 371 -4.74 5.63 -16.58
N ASP A 372 -5.20 6.89 -16.61
CA ASP A 372 -5.13 7.75 -17.80
C ASP A 372 -3.68 8.01 -18.21
N GLY A 373 -3.34 7.69 -19.46
CA GLY A 373 -2.00 7.77 -20.02
C GLY A 373 -1.13 6.54 -19.79
N ALA A 374 -1.66 5.47 -19.18
CA ALA A 374 -0.95 4.19 -19.08
C ALA A 374 -0.71 3.57 -20.46
N GLU A 375 0.32 2.73 -20.57
CA GLU A 375 0.70 2.05 -21.80
C GLU A 375 0.73 0.53 -21.60
N ILE A 376 0.19 -0.21 -22.57
CA ILE A 376 0.28 -1.68 -22.65
C ILE A 376 1.45 -2.02 -23.57
N ARG A 377 2.37 -2.85 -23.12
CA ARG A 377 3.60 -3.24 -23.83
C ARG A 377 3.78 -4.74 -23.83
N ILE A 378 4.15 -5.30 -24.99
CA ILE A 378 4.17 -6.74 -25.23
C ILE A 378 5.48 -7.12 -25.89
N GLY A 379 6.18 -8.12 -25.36
CA GLY A 379 7.38 -8.66 -25.98
C GLY A 379 8.08 -9.73 -25.15
N ASN A 380 9.29 -10.11 -25.59
CA ASN A 380 10.08 -11.19 -24.99
C ASN A 380 11.24 -10.68 -24.12
N SER A 381 11.49 -9.36 -24.07
CA SER A 381 12.58 -8.79 -23.27
C SER A 381 12.11 -8.47 -21.84
N LEU A 382 12.97 -8.77 -20.86
CA LEU A 382 12.82 -8.30 -19.47
C LEU A 382 13.62 -7.02 -19.18
N GLU A 383 14.30 -6.45 -20.18
CA GLU A 383 15.03 -5.20 -20.01
C GLU A 383 14.10 -4.09 -19.51
N ASN A 384 14.55 -3.36 -18.48
CA ASN A 384 13.73 -2.38 -17.77
C ASN A 384 12.37 -2.95 -17.34
N ASN A 385 12.36 -4.16 -16.77
CA ASN A 385 11.17 -4.91 -16.37
C ASN A 385 10.17 -5.20 -17.51
N GLY A 386 10.61 -5.14 -18.76
CA GLY A 386 9.78 -5.31 -19.95
C GLY A 386 9.09 -4.02 -20.43
N ILE A 387 9.36 -2.88 -19.80
CA ILE A 387 8.84 -1.56 -20.21
C ILE A 387 9.42 -1.13 -21.57
N ASN A 388 10.57 -1.67 -21.97
CA ASN A 388 11.15 -1.37 -23.29
C ASN A 388 10.51 -2.17 -24.43
N ASN A 389 9.63 -3.14 -24.13
CA ASN A 389 8.95 -3.90 -25.16
C ASN A 389 8.05 -3.00 -26.03
N PRO A 390 7.80 -3.39 -27.30
CA PRO A 390 6.91 -2.69 -28.19
C PRO A 390 5.55 -2.37 -27.54
N ARG A 391 5.05 -1.16 -27.79
CA ARG A 391 3.78 -0.69 -27.24
C ARG A 391 2.61 -1.20 -28.09
N CYS A 392 1.69 -1.93 -27.47
CA CYS A 392 0.40 -2.29 -28.06
C CYS A 392 -0.54 -1.08 -28.09
N ALA A 393 -0.79 -0.45 -26.94
CA ALA A 393 -1.78 0.63 -26.84
C ALA A 393 -1.41 1.67 -25.77
N VAL A 394 -2.02 2.86 -25.88
CA VAL A 394 -2.05 3.89 -24.84
C VAL A 394 -3.49 4.00 -24.35
N ILE A 395 -3.66 3.92 -23.04
CA ILE A 395 -4.95 4.03 -22.36
C ILE A 395 -5.26 5.51 -22.19
N SER A 396 -6.22 6.04 -22.95
CA SER A 396 -6.64 7.44 -22.81
C SER A 396 -7.44 7.66 -21.54
N HIS A 397 -8.48 6.83 -21.35
CA HIS A 397 -9.35 6.80 -20.18
C HIS A 397 -10.16 5.51 -20.20
N ILE A 398 -10.36 4.87 -19.04
CA ILE A 398 -11.33 3.78 -18.86
C ILE A 398 -12.27 4.22 -17.73
N PRO A 399 -13.59 4.35 -17.96
CA PRO A 399 -14.51 4.75 -16.90
C PRO A 399 -14.49 3.81 -15.70
N ALA A 400 -14.99 4.30 -14.56
CA ALA A 400 -15.00 3.53 -13.31
C ALA A 400 -15.72 2.18 -13.48
N GLY A 401 -15.02 1.09 -13.19
CA GLY A 401 -15.55 -0.28 -13.20
C GLY A 401 -15.76 -0.89 -14.59
N GLU A 402 -15.43 -0.15 -15.65
CA GLU A 402 -15.56 -0.66 -17.01
C GLU A 402 -14.34 -1.49 -17.42
N SER A 403 -14.57 -2.43 -18.35
CA SER A 403 -13.51 -3.16 -19.04
C SER A 403 -13.33 -2.61 -20.45
N HIS A 404 -12.08 -2.41 -20.87
CA HIS A 404 -11.77 -1.98 -22.23
C HIS A 404 -10.79 -2.95 -22.90
N THR A 405 -11.09 -3.35 -24.13
CA THR A 405 -10.27 -4.27 -24.93
C THR A 405 -9.42 -3.48 -25.92
N PHE A 406 -8.12 -3.76 -25.95
CA PHE A 406 -7.13 -3.14 -26.81
C PHE A 406 -6.62 -4.16 -27.81
N GLN A 407 -6.77 -3.86 -29.11
CA GLN A 407 -6.29 -4.72 -30.18
C GLN A 407 -4.77 -4.60 -30.33
N CYS A 408 -4.06 -5.73 -30.21
CA CYS A 408 -2.61 -5.81 -30.23
C CYS A 408 -2.05 -6.48 -31.49
N ASN A 409 -2.86 -6.72 -32.52
CA ASN A 409 -2.43 -7.13 -33.87
C ASN A 409 -1.46 -8.34 -33.91
N GLU A 410 -1.73 -9.37 -33.11
CA GLU A 410 -0.90 -10.59 -33.02
C GLU A 410 0.56 -10.34 -32.57
N MET A 411 0.80 -9.30 -31.76
CA MET A 411 2.12 -9.01 -31.20
C MET A 411 2.67 -10.23 -30.45
N GLU A 412 3.88 -10.64 -30.82
CA GLU A 412 4.55 -11.77 -30.18
C GLU A 412 5.20 -11.35 -28.86
N GLY A 413 4.84 -12.00 -27.76
CA GLY A 413 5.41 -11.71 -26.45
C GLY A 413 5.12 -12.76 -25.39
N ARG A 414 6.10 -12.99 -24.53
CA ARG A 414 5.98 -13.72 -23.26
C ARG A 414 5.57 -12.81 -22.11
N TYR A 415 5.94 -11.52 -22.17
CA TYR A 415 5.66 -10.55 -21.13
C TYR A 415 4.64 -9.52 -21.61
N VAL A 416 3.60 -9.30 -20.82
CA VAL A 416 2.66 -8.18 -20.98
C VAL A 416 2.82 -7.23 -19.80
N VAL A 417 3.11 -5.97 -20.09
CA VAL A 417 3.42 -4.93 -19.11
C VAL A 417 2.44 -3.78 -19.25
N VAL A 418 1.90 -3.32 -18.12
CA VAL A 418 1.14 -2.06 -18.02
C VAL A 418 1.98 -1.08 -17.21
N VAL A 419 2.26 0.09 -17.77
CA VAL A 419 3.11 1.12 -17.13
C VAL A 419 2.47 2.50 -17.25
N ILE A 420 2.57 3.34 -16.21
CA ILE A 420 2.16 4.76 -16.28
C ILE A 420 3.41 5.64 -16.46
N PRO A 421 3.81 6.02 -17.68
CA PRO A 421 5.05 6.76 -17.90
C PRO A 421 4.94 8.24 -17.53
N GLY A 422 6.06 8.81 -17.08
CA GLY A 422 6.27 10.25 -16.99
C GLY A 422 5.74 10.93 -15.73
N ARG A 423 5.10 10.21 -14.80
CA ARG A 423 4.63 10.77 -13.52
C ARG A 423 4.71 9.79 -12.36
N SER A 424 4.60 10.33 -11.14
CA SER A 424 4.43 9.54 -9.93
C SER A 424 2.95 9.25 -9.69
N GLU A 425 2.56 7.99 -9.70
CA GLU A 425 1.17 7.57 -9.69
C GLU A 425 0.97 6.25 -8.93
N TRP A 426 -0.28 5.95 -8.56
CA TRP A 426 -0.68 4.61 -8.13
C TRP A 426 -1.22 3.83 -9.33
N LEU A 427 -0.65 2.66 -9.62
CA LEU A 427 -1.19 1.75 -10.62
C LEU A 427 -2.14 0.75 -9.93
N THR A 428 -3.37 0.67 -10.43
CA THR A 428 -4.41 -0.23 -9.96
C THR A 428 -5.08 -0.87 -11.17
N LEU A 429 -5.04 -2.20 -11.21
CA LEU A 429 -5.71 -3.03 -12.22
C LEU A 429 -6.60 -4.02 -11.48
N CYS A 430 -7.88 -4.09 -11.85
CA CYS A 430 -8.82 -5.02 -11.23
C CYS A 430 -8.90 -6.35 -11.97
N GLU A 431 -8.65 -6.36 -13.28
CA GLU A 431 -8.43 -7.58 -14.06
C GLU A 431 -7.69 -7.21 -15.34
N LEU A 432 -6.81 -8.09 -15.79
CA LEU A 432 -6.09 -8.03 -17.05
C LEU A 432 -6.20 -9.39 -17.75
N GLU A 433 -6.80 -9.37 -18.93
CA GLU A 433 -6.97 -10.55 -19.76
C GLU A 433 -6.13 -10.41 -21.02
N VAL A 434 -5.37 -11.45 -21.35
CA VAL A 434 -4.53 -11.48 -22.55
C VAL A 434 -5.05 -12.58 -23.45
N HIS A 435 -5.45 -12.26 -24.67
CA HIS A 435 -5.90 -13.25 -25.64
C HIS A 435 -4.84 -13.45 -26.71
N GLY A 436 -4.59 -14.71 -27.07
CA GLY A 436 -3.57 -15.04 -28.05
C GLY A 436 -3.34 -16.53 -28.22
N THR A 437 -2.58 -16.89 -29.24
CA THR A 437 -2.19 -18.29 -29.50
C THR A 437 -0.72 -18.50 -29.13
N PRO A 438 -0.31 -19.69 -28.64
CA PRO A 438 1.11 -19.98 -28.45
C PRO A 438 1.88 -19.68 -29.74
N ALA A 439 2.88 -18.81 -29.66
CA ALA A 439 3.80 -18.61 -30.77
C ALA A 439 4.53 -19.94 -30.92
N VAL A 440 4.31 -20.63 -32.04
CA VAL A 440 4.88 -21.95 -32.32
C VAL A 440 6.40 -21.86 -32.12
N THR A 441 6.90 -22.34 -30.98
CA THR A 441 8.32 -22.61 -30.79
C THR A 441 8.56 -23.95 -31.48
N GLY A 442 8.68 -23.86 -32.79
CA GLY A 442 8.96 -24.95 -33.69
C GLY A 442 10.03 -24.53 -34.68
N GLU A 443 11.18 -24.07 -34.19
CA GLU A 443 12.39 -24.60 -34.80
C GLU A 443 12.41 -26.09 -34.43
N LEU A 444 11.99 -26.91 -35.39
CA LEU A 444 12.12 -28.37 -35.33
C LEU A 444 13.50 -28.72 -34.79
N SER A 445 13.55 -29.45 -33.68
CA SER A 445 14.77 -30.12 -33.25
C SER A 445 15.26 -31.00 -34.41
N GLY A 446 16.58 -31.12 -34.59
CA GLY A 446 17.16 -31.91 -35.69
C GLY A 446 16.61 -33.34 -35.79
N ALA A 447 16.16 -33.92 -34.67
CA ALA A 447 15.56 -35.25 -34.62
C ALA A 447 14.14 -35.33 -35.24
N GLU A 448 13.34 -34.26 -35.18
CA GLU A 448 12.00 -34.24 -35.81
C GLU A 448 12.05 -33.82 -37.28
N LYS A 449 13.06 -33.03 -37.68
CA LYS A 449 13.38 -32.79 -39.10
C LYS A 449 13.82 -34.07 -39.81
N ASP A 450 14.62 -34.91 -39.15
CA ASP A 450 15.04 -36.19 -39.70
C ASP A 450 13.90 -37.22 -39.73
N SER A 451 12.97 -37.19 -38.76
CA SER A 451 11.76 -38.03 -38.76
C SER A 451 10.77 -37.64 -39.86
N LEU A 452 10.53 -36.33 -40.07
CA LEU A 452 9.68 -35.82 -41.15
C LEU A 452 10.32 -35.96 -42.54
N GLN A 453 11.65 -35.82 -42.66
CA GLN A 453 12.38 -36.10 -43.90
C GLN A 453 12.39 -37.60 -44.21
N THR A 454 12.47 -38.47 -43.20
CA THR A 454 12.37 -39.93 -43.37
C THR A 454 10.95 -40.35 -43.77
N SER A 455 9.91 -39.75 -43.18
CA SER A 455 8.51 -39.98 -43.56
C SER A 455 8.18 -39.42 -44.96
N TYR A 456 8.69 -38.22 -45.29
CA TYR A 456 8.55 -37.61 -46.62
C TYR A 456 9.34 -38.37 -47.71
N ASN A 457 10.53 -38.89 -47.40
CA ASN A 457 11.31 -39.73 -48.30
C ASN A 457 10.68 -41.13 -48.50
N ASN A 458 10.02 -41.67 -47.47
CA ASN A 458 9.25 -42.91 -47.57
C ASN A 458 7.96 -42.71 -48.39
N LEU A 459 7.22 -41.63 -48.18
CA LEU A 459 6.05 -41.24 -48.99
C LEU A 459 6.41 -40.90 -50.44
N THR A 460 7.62 -40.37 -50.69
CA THR A 460 8.11 -40.10 -52.04
C THR A 460 8.57 -41.39 -52.74
N LYS A 461 9.14 -42.36 -52.01
CA LYS A 461 9.42 -43.71 -52.53
C LYS A 461 8.15 -44.52 -52.80
N GLU A 462 7.13 -44.42 -51.95
CA GLU A 462 5.83 -45.08 -52.16
C GLU A 462 5.07 -44.45 -53.34
N ARG A 463 5.10 -43.11 -53.49
CA ARG A 463 4.55 -42.39 -54.65
C ARG A 463 5.28 -42.72 -55.96
N ASP A 464 6.61 -42.80 -55.95
CA ASP A 464 7.41 -43.15 -57.14
C ASP A 464 7.34 -44.65 -57.49
N GLN A 465 6.93 -45.51 -56.54
CA GLN A 465 6.63 -46.93 -56.76
C GLN A 465 5.20 -47.09 -57.32
N HIS A 466 4.23 -46.32 -56.81
CA HIS A 466 2.87 -46.30 -57.35
C HIS A 466 2.81 -45.67 -58.75
N GLN A 467 3.62 -44.65 -59.05
CA GLN A 467 3.65 -44.00 -60.38
C GLN A 467 4.38 -44.83 -61.45
N ARG A 468 5.33 -45.70 -61.06
CA ARG A 468 5.99 -46.66 -61.98
C ARG A 468 5.21 -47.97 -62.20
N GLU A 469 4.29 -48.33 -61.31
CA GLU A 469 3.36 -49.45 -61.53
C GLU A 469 2.11 -49.03 -62.32
N THR A 470 1.71 -47.75 -62.27
CA THR A 470 0.52 -47.25 -63.01
C THR A 470 0.78 -46.98 -64.50
N GLU A 471 2.04 -46.85 -64.94
CA GLU A 471 2.39 -46.69 -66.37
C GLU A 471 2.62 -48.04 -67.10
N LYS A 472 2.51 -49.17 -66.38
CA LYS A 472 2.58 -50.53 -66.93
C LYS A 472 1.23 -51.17 -67.29
N LEU A 473 0.13 -50.43 -67.17
CA LEU A 473 -1.23 -50.90 -67.50
C LEU A 473 -1.98 -49.88 -68.39
N LYS A 474 -1.53 -49.70 -69.64
CA LYS A 474 -2.43 -49.21 -70.72
C LYS A 474 -3.36 -50.35 -71.12
N ILE A 475 -4.43 -50.50 -70.36
CA ILE A 475 -5.47 -51.51 -70.58
C ILE A 475 -6.17 -51.19 -71.92
N LYS A 476 -6.18 -52.16 -72.84
CA LYS A 476 -7.11 -52.25 -73.96
C LYS A 476 -8.53 -52.32 -73.39
N GLY A 477 -9.22 -51.18 -73.29
CA GLY A 477 -10.61 -51.13 -72.81
C GLY A 477 -11.61 -51.56 -73.89
N ASN A 478 -12.77 -52.07 -73.47
CA ASN A 478 -13.91 -52.32 -74.36
C ASN A 478 -14.42 -50.99 -74.93
N VAL A 479 -14.06 -50.69 -76.19
CA VAL A 479 -14.44 -49.45 -76.87
C VAL A 479 -15.90 -49.46 -77.33
N ALA A 480 -16.58 -50.61 -77.32
CA ALA A 480 -17.99 -50.70 -77.69
C ALA A 480 -18.94 -50.07 -76.67
N LEU A 481 -18.53 -49.96 -75.39
CA LEU A 481 -19.35 -49.38 -74.31
C LEU A 481 -19.78 -47.92 -74.58
N ASN A 482 -19.00 -47.19 -75.39
CA ASN A 482 -19.30 -45.81 -75.77
C ASN A 482 -19.89 -45.69 -77.19
N GLY A 483 -20.12 -46.82 -77.85
CA GLY A 483 -20.65 -46.87 -79.21
C GLY A 483 -22.17 -46.77 -79.28
N VAL A 484 -22.70 -46.64 -80.50
CA VAL A 484 -24.14 -46.63 -80.75
C VAL A 484 -24.51 -47.87 -81.56
N ALA A 485 -25.31 -48.76 -80.96
CA ALA A 485 -25.74 -50.01 -81.60
C ALA A 485 -27.06 -49.86 -82.37
N THR A 486 -27.20 -50.63 -83.44
CA THR A 486 -28.43 -50.74 -84.24
C THR A 486 -28.51 -52.12 -84.91
N GLN A 487 -29.69 -52.57 -85.29
CA GLN A 487 -29.91 -53.88 -85.88
C GLN A 487 -30.96 -53.86 -86.99
N SER A 488 -30.91 -54.87 -87.85
CA SER A 488 -31.74 -55.01 -89.06
C SER A 488 -33.25 -54.90 -88.81
N SER A 489 -33.73 -55.43 -87.67
CA SER A 489 -35.12 -55.34 -87.25
C SER A 489 -35.23 -55.57 -85.76
N LEU A 490 -36.32 -55.13 -85.15
CA LEU A 490 -36.56 -55.22 -83.71
C LEU A 490 -37.63 -56.28 -83.42
N TYR A 491 -37.31 -57.31 -82.63
CA TYR A 491 -38.29 -58.26 -82.12
C TYR A 491 -38.52 -58.05 -80.62
N ASN A 492 -39.80 -57.96 -80.21
CA ASN A 492 -40.22 -57.83 -78.81
C ASN A 492 -39.49 -56.73 -78.01
N ASN A 493 -39.23 -55.57 -78.65
CA ASN A 493 -38.55 -54.42 -78.03
C ASN A 493 -37.15 -54.71 -77.46
N ARG A 494 -36.44 -55.72 -77.98
CA ARG A 494 -35.04 -56.02 -77.60
C ARG A 494 -34.06 -55.13 -78.34
N ASP A 495 -33.65 -54.06 -77.69
CA ASP A 495 -32.82 -53.02 -78.28
C ASP A 495 -31.45 -53.57 -78.69
N ALA A 496 -30.89 -53.03 -79.76
CA ALA A 496 -29.54 -53.36 -80.21
C ALA A 496 -28.49 -52.96 -79.16
N SER A 497 -28.75 -51.95 -78.32
CA SER A 497 -27.83 -51.53 -77.26
C SER A 497 -27.58 -52.59 -76.18
N ASP A 498 -28.49 -53.56 -76.04
CA ASP A 498 -28.36 -54.63 -75.03
C ASP A 498 -27.08 -55.46 -75.24
N ALA A 499 -26.49 -55.48 -76.44
CA ALA A 499 -25.22 -56.19 -76.69
C ALA A 499 -23.97 -55.34 -76.42
N ILE A 500 -24.07 -54.09 -75.96
CA ILE A 500 -22.92 -53.25 -75.63
C ILE A 500 -23.08 -52.54 -74.28
N ASP A 501 -23.96 -53.06 -73.43
CA ASP A 501 -24.30 -52.45 -72.15
C ASP A 501 -23.34 -52.86 -71.02
N GLY A 502 -22.35 -53.72 -71.33
CA GLY A 502 -21.36 -54.22 -70.41
C GLY A 502 -21.83 -55.42 -69.56
N LYS A 503 -23.01 -56.00 -69.84
CA LYS A 503 -23.58 -57.10 -69.06
C LYS A 503 -23.64 -58.40 -69.87
N LYS A 504 -22.78 -59.35 -69.54
CA LYS A 504 -22.74 -60.72 -70.14
C LYS A 504 -23.88 -61.65 -69.70
N ASN A 505 -25.06 -61.14 -69.37
CA ASN A 505 -26.19 -62.01 -69.00
C ASN A 505 -26.73 -62.72 -70.24
N THR A 506 -26.67 -64.04 -70.25
CA THR A 506 -26.94 -64.89 -71.41
C THR A 506 -28.40 -65.27 -71.55
N HIS A 507 -29.26 -64.87 -70.61
CA HIS A 507 -30.70 -65.06 -70.70
C HIS A 507 -31.30 -64.10 -71.73
N TYR A 508 -32.21 -64.57 -72.59
CA TYR A 508 -32.93 -63.74 -73.58
C TYR A 508 -33.40 -62.36 -73.11
N GLY A 509 -33.73 -62.26 -71.82
CA GLY A 509 -34.14 -61.03 -71.15
C GLY A 509 -33.16 -59.85 -71.26
N SER A 510 -31.90 -60.12 -71.54
CA SER A 510 -30.79 -59.15 -71.61
C SER A 510 -30.04 -59.22 -72.93
N CYS A 511 -30.57 -59.92 -73.93
CA CYS A 511 -29.90 -60.06 -75.23
C CYS A 511 -30.68 -59.31 -76.32
N THR A 512 -29.95 -58.82 -77.32
CA THR A 512 -30.53 -58.30 -78.57
C THR A 512 -31.30 -59.39 -79.30
N HIS A 513 -32.30 -59.03 -80.10
CA HIS A 513 -33.00 -60.02 -80.94
C HIS A 513 -33.68 -59.39 -82.16
N THR A 514 -33.33 -59.88 -83.35
CA THR A 514 -33.97 -59.46 -84.61
C THR A 514 -35.26 -60.24 -84.89
N LEU A 515 -36.04 -59.82 -85.88
CA LEU A 515 -37.03 -60.70 -86.52
C LEU A 515 -36.32 -61.79 -87.35
N LYS A 516 -37.10 -62.78 -87.83
CA LYS A 516 -36.58 -63.82 -88.73
C LYS A 516 -36.46 -63.27 -90.14
N ASP A 517 -35.39 -62.54 -90.38
CA ASP A 517 -35.17 -61.86 -91.64
C ASP A 517 -34.14 -62.60 -92.48
N ARG A 518 -34.19 -62.40 -93.80
CA ARG A 518 -33.11 -62.87 -94.67
C ARG A 518 -31.87 -62.03 -94.41
N ASN A 519 -30.77 -62.68 -94.05
CA ASN A 519 -29.50 -62.06 -93.71
C ASN A 519 -29.58 -61.04 -92.55
N PRO A 520 -30.05 -61.45 -91.35
CA PRO A 520 -30.18 -60.55 -90.22
C PRO A 520 -28.80 -60.03 -89.80
N TRP A 521 -28.74 -58.76 -89.39
CA TRP A 521 -27.50 -58.11 -88.96
C TRP A 521 -27.69 -57.21 -87.74
N TRP A 522 -26.60 -57.04 -86.98
CA TRP A 522 -26.45 -56.14 -85.84
C TRP A 522 -25.14 -55.36 -86.03
N ARG A 523 -25.10 -54.08 -85.67
CA ARG A 523 -23.94 -53.20 -85.86
C ARG A 523 -23.77 -52.27 -84.67
N VAL A 524 -22.51 -52.02 -84.28
CA VAL A 524 -22.12 -50.87 -83.45
C VAL A 524 -21.30 -49.86 -84.26
N ASP A 525 -21.63 -48.57 -84.12
CA ASP A 525 -20.80 -47.42 -84.52
C ASP A 525 -19.94 -47.00 -83.33
N LEU A 526 -18.62 -47.17 -83.44
CA LEU A 526 -17.65 -46.81 -82.40
C LEU A 526 -17.33 -45.31 -82.35
N LEU A 527 -18.01 -44.50 -83.17
CA LEU A 527 -17.88 -43.05 -83.33
C LEU A 527 -16.55 -42.58 -83.96
N ASN A 528 -15.46 -43.29 -83.73
CA ASN A 528 -14.15 -43.08 -84.35
C ASN A 528 -13.62 -44.37 -85.01
N VAL A 529 -12.59 -44.27 -85.85
CA VAL A 529 -11.91 -45.44 -86.42
C VAL A 529 -10.94 -46.02 -85.39
N TYR A 530 -11.06 -47.31 -85.11
CA TYR A 530 -10.15 -48.04 -84.22
C TYR A 530 -9.42 -49.16 -84.97
N ARG A 531 -8.16 -49.43 -84.63
CA ARG A 531 -7.44 -50.67 -84.93
C ARG A 531 -7.93 -51.70 -83.94
N ILE A 532 -8.89 -52.52 -84.36
CA ILE A 532 -9.55 -53.48 -83.50
C ILE A 532 -8.68 -54.73 -83.43
N THR A 533 -8.15 -55.01 -82.24
CA THR A 533 -7.32 -56.19 -82.02
C THR A 533 -8.16 -57.44 -81.91
N ASP A 534 -9.32 -57.35 -81.25
CA ASP A 534 -10.20 -58.49 -81.02
C ASP A 534 -11.65 -58.05 -80.74
N VAL A 535 -12.58 -58.94 -81.07
CA VAL A 535 -14.01 -58.82 -80.78
C VAL A 535 -14.44 -60.03 -79.98
N THR A 536 -15.07 -59.80 -78.84
CA THR A 536 -15.55 -60.85 -77.94
C THR A 536 -17.07 -60.87 -77.95
N LEU A 537 -17.66 -62.05 -78.16
CA LEU A 537 -19.10 -62.21 -78.35
C LEU A 537 -19.66 -63.27 -77.41
N THR A 538 -20.72 -62.90 -76.69
CA THR A 538 -21.46 -63.77 -75.77
C THR A 538 -22.73 -64.26 -76.43
N ASN A 539 -22.85 -65.58 -76.59
CA ASN A 539 -24.03 -66.20 -77.20
C ASN A 539 -25.16 -66.40 -76.18
N ARG A 540 -26.38 -66.59 -76.67
CA ARG A 540 -27.55 -66.87 -75.83
C ARG A 540 -27.41 -68.20 -75.10
N GLY A 541 -27.75 -68.19 -73.81
CA GLY A 541 -27.59 -69.32 -72.90
C GLY A 541 -28.82 -70.19 -72.69
N ASP A 542 -30.02 -69.63 -72.82
CA ASP A 542 -31.25 -70.35 -72.49
C ASP A 542 -31.76 -71.27 -73.62
N CYS A 543 -31.54 -70.94 -74.88
CA CYS A 543 -31.83 -71.82 -76.03
C CYS A 543 -31.23 -71.30 -77.34
N CYS A 544 -31.26 -72.15 -78.36
CA CYS A 544 -30.96 -71.84 -79.76
C CYS A 544 -29.56 -71.24 -80.04
N PRO A 545 -28.47 -71.68 -79.37
CA PRO A 545 -27.13 -71.15 -79.62
C PRO A 545 -26.69 -71.34 -81.08
N GLU A 546 -27.17 -72.40 -81.73
CA GLU A 546 -26.84 -72.77 -83.11
C GLU A 546 -27.31 -71.75 -84.16
N ARG A 547 -28.19 -70.81 -83.79
CA ARG A 547 -28.65 -69.75 -84.72
C ARG A 547 -27.51 -68.87 -85.19
N LEU A 548 -26.52 -68.66 -84.34
CA LEU A 548 -25.33 -67.88 -84.64
C LEU A 548 -24.30 -68.67 -85.48
N ASP A 549 -24.53 -69.96 -85.72
CA ASP A 549 -23.61 -70.80 -86.51
C ASP A 549 -23.58 -70.34 -87.96
N GLY A 550 -22.38 -70.02 -88.44
CA GLY A 550 -22.14 -69.42 -89.74
C GLY A 550 -22.32 -67.89 -89.76
N ALA A 551 -22.59 -67.24 -88.63
CA ALA A 551 -22.55 -65.78 -88.55
C ALA A 551 -21.14 -65.25 -88.82
N GLU A 552 -21.05 -64.01 -89.26
CA GLU A 552 -19.80 -63.37 -89.63
C GLU A 552 -19.64 -62.06 -88.88
N ILE A 553 -18.46 -61.87 -88.26
CA ILE A 553 -18.04 -60.59 -87.68
C ILE A 553 -17.28 -59.82 -88.77
N ARG A 554 -17.73 -58.60 -89.06
CA ARG A 554 -17.21 -57.74 -90.13
C ARG A 554 -16.86 -56.38 -89.57
N ILE A 555 -15.68 -55.88 -89.92
CA ILE A 555 -15.09 -54.66 -89.36
C ILE A 555 -14.63 -53.76 -90.50
N GLY A 556 -15.01 -52.49 -90.47
CA GLY A 556 -14.56 -51.52 -91.47
C GLY A 556 -15.17 -50.13 -91.30
N ASN A 557 -14.90 -49.25 -92.25
CA ASN A 557 -15.33 -47.86 -92.23
C ASN A 557 -16.55 -47.56 -93.12
N SER A 558 -17.01 -48.53 -93.93
CA SER A 558 -18.16 -48.33 -94.82
C SER A 558 -19.48 -48.69 -94.13
N LEU A 559 -20.53 -47.92 -94.43
CA LEU A 559 -21.91 -48.22 -94.08
C LEU A 559 -22.72 -48.82 -95.24
N GLU A 560 -22.09 -49.08 -96.39
CA GLU A 560 -22.74 -49.70 -97.54
C GLU A 560 -23.33 -51.08 -97.16
N ASN A 561 -24.57 -51.34 -97.56
CA ASN A 561 -25.36 -52.49 -97.12
C ASN A 561 -25.35 -52.67 -95.59
N ASN A 562 -25.51 -51.56 -94.86
CA ASN A 562 -25.45 -51.49 -93.41
C ASN A 562 -24.11 -51.91 -92.78
N GLY A 563 -23.03 -51.92 -93.56
CA GLY A 563 -21.71 -52.37 -93.13
C GLY A 563 -21.52 -53.88 -93.15
N THR A 564 -22.53 -54.66 -93.57
CA THR A 564 -22.42 -56.12 -93.74
C THR A 564 -21.50 -56.50 -94.91
N ASN A 565 -21.10 -55.54 -95.73
CA ASN A 565 -20.11 -55.71 -96.79
C ASN A 565 -18.67 -55.43 -96.32
N ASN A 566 -18.47 -54.94 -95.09
CA ASN A 566 -17.12 -54.68 -94.56
C ASN A 566 -16.28 -55.98 -94.50
N PRO A 567 -14.94 -55.87 -94.54
CA PRO A 567 -14.04 -57.01 -94.41
C PRO A 567 -14.40 -57.91 -93.23
N ARG A 568 -14.41 -59.23 -93.45
CA ARG A 568 -14.76 -60.22 -92.43
C ARG A 568 -13.58 -60.47 -91.50
N CYS A 569 -13.73 -60.15 -90.21
CA CYS A 569 -12.79 -60.53 -89.16
C CYS A 569 -12.85 -62.05 -88.93
N ALA A 570 -14.05 -62.60 -88.71
CA ALA A 570 -14.20 -64.02 -88.37
C ALA A 570 -15.53 -64.59 -88.88
N VAL A 571 -15.55 -65.92 -89.07
CA VAL A 571 -16.79 -66.71 -89.18
C VAL A 571 -16.97 -67.45 -87.87
N ILE A 572 -18.14 -67.29 -87.29
CA ILE A 572 -18.54 -68.00 -86.09
C ILE A 572 -18.97 -69.39 -86.53
N SER A 573 -18.15 -70.41 -86.31
CA SER A 573 -18.51 -71.79 -86.64
C SER A 573 -19.60 -72.31 -85.71
N HIS A 574 -19.39 -72.14 -84.41
CA HIS A 574 -20.32 -72.45 -83.34
C HIS A 574 -19.84 -71.76 -82.06
N ILE A 575 -20.76 -71.17 -81.29
CA ILE A 575 -20.49 -70.75 -79.89
C ILE A 575 -21.51 -71.47 -79.02
N PRO A 576 -21.08 -72.31 -78.06
CA PRO A 576 -22.02 -73.02 -77.19
C PRO A 576 -22.93 -72.07 -76.40
N ALA A 577 -24.04 -72.62 -75.89
CA ALA A 577 -25.02 -71.83 -75.14
C ALA A 577 -24.37 -71.08 -73.96
N GLY A 578 -24.50 -69.76 -73.97
CA GLY A 578 -24.06 -68.87 -72.88
C GLY A 578 -22.56 -68.63 -72.83
N GLU A 579 -21.80 -69.23 -73.74
CA GLU A 579 -20.35 -69.06 -73.79
C GLU A 579 -19.98 -67.72 -74.44
N THR A 580 -18.82 -67.23 -74.01
CA THR A 580 -18.20 -66.02 -74.55
C THR A 580 -16.98 -66.42 -75.35
N HIS A 581 -16.93 -66.03 -76.61
CA HIS A 581 -15.80 -66.35 -77.47
C HIS A 581 -15.12 -65.09 -78.01
N THR A 582 -13.79 -65.04 -77.91
CA THR A 582 -12.97 -63.94 -78.43
C THR A 582 -12.41 -64.30 -79.80
N PHE A 583 -12.62 -63.41 -80.76
CA PHE A 583 -12.14 -63.52 -82.13
C PHE A 583 -11.03 -62.50 -82.35
N GLN A 584 -9.83 -62.97 -82.71
CA GLN A 584 -8.71 -62.09 -83.01
C GLN A 584 -8.91 -61.45 -84.38
N CYS A 585 -8.98 -60.12 -84.42
CA CYS A 585 -9.24 -59.33 -85.62
C CYS A 585 -7.99 -58.64 -86.16
N ASN A 586 -6.79 -59.03 -85.71
CA ASN A 586 -5.50 -58.67 -86.30
C ASN A 586 -5.30 -57.16 -86.59
N GLU A 587 -5.74 -56.29 -85.67
CA GLU A 587 -5.67 -54.83 -85.84
C GLU A 587 -6.48 -54.27 -87.02
N MET A 588 -7.55 -54.95 -87.44
CA MET A 588 -8.46 -54.45 -88.49
C MET A 588 -8.96 -53.06 -88.15
N GLU A 589 -8.76 -52.11 -89.07
CA GLU A 589 -9.20 -50.74 -88.92
C GLU A 589 -10.68 -50.59 -89.27
N GLY A 590 -11.48 -50.12 -88.31
CA GLY A 590 -12.90 -49.91 -88.53
C GLY A 590 -13.56 -49.02 -87.49
N ARG A 591 -14.49 -48.20 -87.96
CA ARG A 591 -15.46 -47.48 -87.15
C ARG A 591 -16.71 -48.32 -86.85
N TYR A 592 -17.06 -49.23 -87.76
CA TYR A 592 -18.24 -50.08 -87.65
C TYR A 592 -17.86 -51.55 -87.45
N VAL A 593 -18.43 -52.18 -86.42
CA VAL A 593 -18.37 -53.64 -86.21
C VAL A 593 -19.76 -54.21 -86.42
N VAL A 594 -19.88 -55.15 -87.34
CA VAL A 594 -21.15 -55.73 -87.79
C VAL A 594 -21.12 -57.23 -87.63
N VAL A 595 -22.16 -57.80 -87.02
CA VAL A 595 -22.41 -59.25 -87.01
C VAL A 595 -23.58 -59.53 -87.94
N VAL A 596 -23.40 -60.43 -88.91
CA VAL A 596 -24.43 -60.79 -89.91
C VAL A 596 -24.50 -62.30 -90.10
N ILE A 597 -25.70 -62.85 -90.29
CA ILE A 597 -25.87 -64.28 -90.66
C ILE A 597 -26.18 -64.37 -92.16
N PRO A 598 -25.21 -64.61 -93.05
CA PRO A 598 -25.46 -64.59 -94.49
C PRO A 598 -26.13 -65.87 -95.00
N GLY A 599 -26.87 -65.73 -96.11
CA GLY A 599 -27.36 -66.83 -96.94
C GLY A 599 -28.67 -67.48 -96.51
N ARG A 600 -29.22 -67.13 -95.33
CA ARG A 600 -30.48 -67.72 -94.83
C ARG A 600 -31.35 -66.71 -94.08
N SER A 601 -32.62 -67.06 -93.92
CA SER A 601 -33.52 -66.34 -93.03
C SER A 601 -33.38 -66.87 -91.61
N GLU A 602 -32.91 -66.03 -90.70
CA GLU A 602 -32.57 -66.43 -89.34
C GLU A 602 -32.88 -65.31 -88.34
N TRP A 603 -32.91 -65.65 -87.05
CA TRP A 603 -32.89 -64.66 -85.96
C TRP A 603 -31.45 -64.42 -85.52
N LEU A 604 -31.02 -63.15 -85.44
CA LEU A 604 -29.76 -62.78 -84.83
C LEU A 604 -29.99 -62.37 -83.38
N THR A 605 -29.26 -62.99 -82.45
CA THR A 605 -29.30 -62.70 -81.02
C THR A 605 -27.88 -62.63 -80.48
N LEU A 606 -27.54 -61.52 -79.87
CA LEU A 606 -26.25 -61.26 -79.22
C LEU A 606 -26.52 -60.78 -77.79
N CYS A 607 -25.89 -61.43 -76.80
CA CYS A 607 -26.07 -61.06 -75.39
C CYS A 607 -25.04 -60.05 -74.90
N GLU A 608 -23.82 -60.08 -75.44
CA GLU A 608 -22.83 -59.03 -75.22
C GLU A 608 -21.79 -59.10 -76.35
N LEU A 609 -21.29 -57.95 -76.76
CA LEU A 609 -20.27 -57.77 -77.77
C LEU A 609 -19.27 -56.72 -77.31
N GLU A 610 -18.07 -57.17 -76.99
CA GLU A 610 -16.95 -56.32 -76.58
C GLU A 610 -16.01 -56.12 -77.76
N VAL A 611 -15.56 -54.88 -77.97
CA VAL A 611 -14.58 -54.54 -79.01
C VAL A 611 -13.34 -53.98 -78.33
N HIS A 612 -12.18 -54.59 -78.54
CA HIS A 612 -10.91 -54.11 -78.00
C HIS A 612 -10.03 -53.57 -79.13
N GLY A 613 -9.55 -52.35 -78.98
CA GLY A 613 -8.73 -51.71 -80.00
C GLY A 613 -8.18 -50.36 -79.56
N ILE A 614 -7.22 -49.85 -80.33
CA ILE A 614 -6.65 -48.50 -80.16
C ILE A 614 -7.08 -47.61 -81.34
N PRO A 615 -7.24 -46.29 -81.20
CA PRO A 615 -7.62 -45.42 -82.32
C PRO A 615 -6.71 -45.62 -83.53
N ALA A 616 -7.28 -45.91 -84.70
CA ALA A 616 -6.53 -46.12 -85.94
C ALA A 616 -6.26 -44.79 -86.63
N VAL A 617 -4.99 -44.59 -86.99
CA VAL A 617 -4.57 -43.56 -87.92
C VAL A 617 -4.06 -44.31 -89.15
N THR A 618 -4.59 -43.95 -90.33
CA THR A 618 -4.03 -44.05 -91.70
C THR A 618 -5.00 -44.63 -92.72
N GLY A 619 -4.79 -44.33 -94.00
CA GLY A 619 -5.44 -45.00 -95.12
C GLY A 619 -4.50 -45.10 -96.32
N GLU A 620 -4.58 -46.20 -97.06
CA GLU A 620 -4.59 -46.28 -98.55
C GLU A 620 -4.47 -47.74 -99.12
N LEU A 621 -4.99 -47.95 -100.34
CA LEU A 621 -4.89 -49.16 -101.21
C LEU A 621 -4.69 -48.79 -102.72
N SER A 622 -4.26 -49.76 -103.54
CA SER A 622 -3.73 -49.72 -104.95
C SER A 622 -4.77 -49.55 -106.10
N GLY A 623 -4.52 -49.50 -107.43
CA GLY A 623 -3.41 -50.04 -108.25
C GLY A 623 -3.51 -49.89 -109.80
N ALA A 624 -4.42 -49.10 -110.37
CA ALA A 624 -4.42 -48.70 -111.80
C ALA A 624 -4.43 -47.17 -111.96
N GLU A 625 -4.98 -46.51 -110.95
CA GLU A 625 -4.48 -45.23 -110.45
C GLU A 625 -2.95 -45.23 -110.29
N LYS A 626 -2.30 -46.37 -110.01
CA LYS A 626 -0.86 -46.54 -109.74
C LYS A 626 0.11 -45.94 -110.75
N ASP A 627 -0.19 -45.83 -112.05
CA ASP A 627 0.78 -45.37 -113.06
C ASP A 627 0.66 -43.86 -113.37
N SER A 628 -0.57 -43.32 -113.32
CA SER A 628 -0.82 -41.87 -113.25
C SER A 628 -0.43 -41.33 -111.87
N LEU A 629 -0.77 -42.09 -110.81
CA LEU A 629 -0.13 -41.97 -109.51
C LEU A 629 1.35 -42.20 -109.65
N GLN A 630 1.96 -43.06 -110.46
CA GLN A 630 3.44 -43.23 -110.43
C GLN A 630 4.13 -41.95 -110.89
N THR A 631 3.57 -41.25 -111.88
CA THR A 631 4.11 -39.97 -112.34
C THR A 631 3.79 -38.84 -111.35
N SER A 632 2.54 -38.78 -110.88
CA SER A 632 2.14 -37.86 -109.80
C SER A 632 2.91 -38.15 -108.51
N TYR A 633 3.25 -39.40 -108.23
CA TYR A 633 3.99 -39.96 -107.10
C TYR A 633 5.46 -39.70 -107.28
N ASN A 634 6.02 -39.70 -108.50
CA ASN A 634 7.39 -39.29 -108.74
C ASN A 634 7.53 -37.76 -108.56
N ASN A 635 6.54 -36.98 -108.99
CA ASN A 635 6.50 -35.53 -108.76
C ASN A 635 6.24 -35.21 -107.30
N LEU A 636 5.23 -35.81 -106.67
CA LEU A 636 4.95 -35.78 -105.24
C LEU A 636 6.09 -36.41 -104.44
N THR A 637 6.90 -37.31 -105.00
CA THR A 637 8.12 -37.83 -104.36
C THR A 637 9.21 -36.79 -104.42
N LYS A 638 9.41 -36.08 -105.54
CA LYS A 638 10.33 -34.93 -105.57
C LYS A 638 9.86 -33.81 -104.65
N GLU A 639 8.57 -33.53 -104.62
CA GLU A 639 7.97 -32.53 -103.74
C GLU A 639 8.03 -32.99 -102.28
N ARG A 640 7.77 -34.27 -101.99
CA ARG A 640 7.96 -34.89 -100.66
C ARG A 640 9.42 -34.87 -100.27
N ASP A 641 10.35 -35.13 -101.18
CA ASP A 641 11.79 -35.14 -100.88
C ASP A 641 12.31 -33.70 -100.70
N GLN A 642 11.76 -32.72 -101.42
CA GLN A 642 11.98 -31.29 -101.19
C GLN A 642 11.36 -30.83 -99.87
N LEU A 643 10.11 -31.23 -99.58
CA LEU A 643 9.42 -30.97 -98.32
C LEU A 643 10.08 -31.72 -97.17
N GLN A 644 10.67 -32.88 -97.40
CA GLN A 644 11.41 -33.64 -96.40
C GLN A 644 12.78 -33.03 -96.17
N THR A 645 13.43 -32.51 -97.21
CA THR A 645 14.64 -31.68 -97.07
C THR A 645 14.31 -30.40 -96.30
N SER A 646 13.21 -29.73 -96.64
CA SER A 646 12.72 -28.55 -95.95
C SER A 646 12.31 -28.88 -94.51
N ASN A 647 11.66 -30.02 -94.26
CA ASN A 647 11.27 -30.49 -92.94
C ASN A 647 12.48 -30.92 -92.12
N ASN A 648 13.51 -31.49 -92.73
CA ASN A 648 14.78 -31.79 -92.09
C ASN A 648 15.54 -30.49 -91.74
N ASN A 649 15.49 -29.48 -92.61
CA ASN A 649 16.05 -28.15 -92.33
C ASN A 649 15.26 -27.43 -91.22
N LEU A 650 13.93 -27.44 -91.28
CA LEU A 650 13.06 -26.93 -90.21
C LEU A 650 13.23 -27.72 -88.91
N THR A 651 13.49 -29.02 -88.98
CA THR A 651 13.82 -29.86 -87.82
C THR A 651 15.16 -29.43 -87.23
N LYS A 652 16.19 -29.19 -88.06
CA LYS A 652 17.47 -28.65 -87.60
C LYS A 652 17.31 -27.25 -87.00
N GLU A 653 16.53 -26.37 -87.62
CA GLU A 653 16.21 -25.04 -87.10
C GLU A 653 15.43 -25.13 -85.79
N ARG A 654 14.45 -26.04 -85.70
CA ARG A 654 13.72 -26.32 -84.46
C ARG A 654 14.65 -26.85 -83.39
N ASP A 655 15.58 -27.74 -83.71
CA ASP A 655 16.53 -28.30 -82.75
C ASP A 655 17.57 -27.24 -82.31
N GLN A 656 17.97 -26.33 -83.21
CA GLN A 656 18.78 -25.15 -82.90
C GLN A 656 18.01 -24.15 -82.02
N LEU A 657 16.73 -23.90 -82.33
CA LEU A 657 15.84 -23.07 -81.52
C LEU A 657 15.56 -23.73 -80.17
N GLN A 658 15.43 -25.05 -80.11
CA GLN A 658 15.28 -25.80 -78.86
C GLN A 658 16.55 -25.70 -78.03
N THR A 659 17.72 -25.76 -78.66
CA THR A 659 19.01 -25.54 -77.99
C THR A 659 19.12 -24.11 -77.48
N SER A 660 18.77 -23.12 -78.29
CA SER A 660 18.74 -21.70 -77.90
C SER A 660 17.73 -21.45 -76.79
N TYR A 661 16.54 -22.04 -76.85
CA TYR A 661 15.52 -22.00 -75.81
C TYR A 661 15.99 -22.64 -74.52
N ASN A 662 16.66 -23.80 -74.59
CA ASN A 662 17.24 -24.45 -73.41
C ASN A 662 18.34 -23.59 -72.78
N ASN A 663 19.16 -22.91 -73.60
CA ASN A 663 20.18 -21.98 -73.11
C ASN A 663 19.56 -20.73 -72.49
N LEU A 664 18.56 -20.12 -73.12
CA LEU A 664 17.78 -19.02 -72.56
C LEU A 664 17.04 -19.41 -71.29
N THR A 665 16.56 -20.66 -71.20
CA THR A 665 15.95 -21.21 -69.99
C THR A 665 16.99 -21.29 -68.87
N LYS A 666 18.20 -21.78 -69.16
CA LYS A 666 19.31 -21.78 -68.18
C LYS A 666 19.69 -20.36 -67.75
N GLU A 667 19.80 -19.42 -68.68
CA GLU A 667 20.09 -18.01 -68.37
C GLU A 667 18.97 -17.39 -67.52
N ARG A 668 17.71 -17.66 -67.86
CA ARG A 668 16.55 -17.24 -67.06
C ARG A 668 16.60 -17.84 -65.66
N ASP A 669 16.92 -19.11 -65.52
CA ASP A 669 17.00 -19.78 -64.22
C ASP A 669 18.17 -19.24 -63.39
N GLN A 670 19.30 -18.92 -64.03
CA GLN A 670 20.43 -18.22 -63.41
C GLN A 670 20.05 -16.80 -62.98
N LEU A 671 19.37 -16.04 -63.84
CA LEU A 671 18.87 -14.70 -63.52
C LEU A 671 17.82 -14.75 -62.41
N GLN A 672 16.96 -15.77 -62.39
CA GLN A 672 16.00 -15.99 -61.33
C GLN A 672 16.70 -16.33 -60.02
N THR A 673 17.76 -17.13 -60.06
CA THR A 673 18.60 -17.40 -58.89
C THR A 673 19.27 -16.12 -58.39
N SER A 674 19.87 -15.33 -59.27
CA SER A 674 20.46 -14.03 -58.94
C SER A 674 19.43 -13.05 -58.40
N ASN A 675 18.24 -12.99 -58.99
CA ASN A 675 17.15 -12.14 -58.52
C ASN A 675 16.63 -12.59 -57.14
N ASN A 676 16.54 -13.89 -56.89
CA ASN A 676 16.22 -14.42 -55.57
C ASN A 676 17.28 -14.07 -54.53
N ASN A 677 18.57 -14.11 -54.91
CA ASN A 677 19.67 -13.69 -54.04
C ASN A 677 19.63 -12.18 -53.76
N LEU A 678 19.45 -11.35 -54.78
CA LEU A 678 19.27 -9.90 -54.64
C LEU A 678 18.03 -9.55 -53.83
N THR A 679 16.95 -10.33 -53.96
CA THR A 679 15.75 -10.19 -53.12
C THR A 679 16.08 -10.49 -51.67
N LYS A 680 16.82 -11.57 -51.39
CA LYS A 680 17.30 -11.86 -50.02
C LYS A 680 18.20 -10.76 -49.47
N GLU A 681 19.14 -10.26 -50.27
CA GLU A 681 20.02 -9.14 -49.86
C GLU A 681 19.22 -7.86 -49.61
N ARG A 682 18.24 -7.54 -50.47
CA ARG A 682 17.32 -6.41 -50.27
C ARG A 682 16.51 -6.58 -48.99
N ASP A 683 15.97 -7.77 -48.74
CA ASP A 683 15.17 -8.04 -47.55
C ASP A 683 16.02 -7.99 -46.27
N GLN A 684 17.28 -8.44 -46.35
CA GLN A 684 18.29 -8.28 -45.30
C GLN A 684 18.63 -6.80 -45.06
N LEU A 685 18.86 -6.03 -46.12
CA LEU A 685 19.11 -4.59 -46.05
C LEU A 685 17.89 -3.84 -45.51
N GLN A 686 16.68 -4.25 -45.88
CA GLN A 686 15.44 -3.67 -45.38
C GLN A 686 15.26 -4.00 -43.90
N THR A 687 15.59 -5.22 -43.49
CA THR A 687 15.62 -5.60 -42.06
C THR A 687 16.66 -4.77 -41.31
N SER A 688 17.87 -4.62 -41.86
CA SER A 688 18.92 -3.78 -41.28
C SER A 688 18.51 -2.30 -41.19
N TYR A 689 17.87 -1.77 -42.22
CA TYR A 689 17.33 -0.40 -42.24
C TYR A 689 16.23 -0.22 -41.19
N ILE A 690 15.31 -1.18 -41.06
CA ILE A 690 14.27 -1.16 -40.02
C ILE A 690 14.91 -1.20 -38.62
N ASN A 691 15.93 -2.03 -38.43
CA ASN A 691 16.66 -2.12 -37.16
C ASN A 691 17.40 -0.80 -36.84
N LEU A 692 18.12 -0.23 -37.82
CA LEU A 692 18.76 1.08 -37.67
C LEU A 692 17.75 2.20 -37.41
N THR A 693 16.56 2.12 -38.00
CA THR A 693 15.47 3.07 -37.74
C THR A 693 14.97 2.92 -36.31
N LYS A 694 14.79 1.68 -35.82
CA LYS A 694 14.45 1.42 -34.41
C LYS A 694 15.53 1.91 -33.46
N GLU A 695 16.80 1.67 -33.75
CA GLU A 695 17.94 2.18 -32.96
C GLU A 695 17.96 3.70 -32.93
N ARG A 696 17.76 4.36 -34.08
CA ARG A 696 17.64 5.83 -34.15
C ARG A 696 16.47 6.33 -33.31
N ASP A 697 15.30 5.70 -33.40
CA ASP A 697 14.11 6.12 -32.66
C ASP A 697 14.28 5.86 -31.15
N GLN A 698 14.96 4.79 -30.77
CA GLN A 698 15.40 4.51 -29.39
C GLN A 698 16.39 5.56 -28.91
N LEU A 699 17.39 5.92 -29.70
CA LEU A 699 18.35 6.97 -29.39
C LEU A 699 17.67 8.34 -29.29
N GLN A 700 16.70 8.63 -30.15
CA GLN A 700 15.91 9.86 -30.08
C GLN A 700 15.04 9.90 -28.82
N THR A 701 14.44 8.78 -28.45
CA THR A 701 13.69 8.65 -27.19
C THR A 701 14.62 8.82 -25.98
N SER A 702 15.78 8.19 -26.00
CA SER A 702 16.83 8.34 -24.99
C SER A 702 17.30 9.79 -24.87
N TYR A 703 17.54 10.47 -26.00
CA TYR A 703 17.89 11.88 -26.04
C TYR A 703 16.79 12.78 -25.44
N ILE A 704 15.52 12.53 -25.76
CA ILE A 704 14.39 13.26 -25.19
C ILE A 704 14.30 13.02 -23.67
N ASN A 705 14.51 11.79 -23.22
CA ASN A 705 14.51 11.45 -21.79
C ASN A 705 15.68 12.11 -21.06
N LEU A 706 16.89 12.04 -21.61
CA LEU A 706 18.07 12.73 -21.08
C LEU A 706 17.87 14.25 -21.04
N THR A 707 17.19 14.83 -22.04
CA THR A 707 16.82 16.24 -22.04
C THR A 707 15.87 16.57 -20.89
N LYS A 708 14.84 15.73 -20.66
CA LYS A 708 13.93 15.88 -19.52
C LYS A 708 14.64 15.72 -18.18
N GLU A 709 15.54 14.75 -18.06
CA GLU A 709 16.35 14.54 -16.86
C GLU A 709 17.25 15.75 -16.59
N ARG A 710 17.91 16.28 -17.61
CA ARG A 710 18.70 17.51 -17.52
C ARG A 710 17.84 18.68 -17.06
N ASP A 711 16.63 18.86 -17.59
CA ASP A 711 15.74 19.96 -17.21
C ASP A 711 15.21 19.80 -15.77
N GLN A 712 14.97 18.56 -15.33
CA GLN A 712 14.64 18.23 -13.94
C GLN A 712 15.82 18.49 -13.00
N LEU A 713 17.04 18.10 -13.39
CA LEU A 713 18.28 18.40 -12.68
C LEU A 713 18.50 19.90 -12.60
N GLN A 714 18.25 20.65 -13.67
CA GLN A 714 18.32 22.12 -13.67
C GLN A 714 17.31 22.74 -12.70
N THR A 715 16.09 22.20 -12.66
CA THR A 715 15.06 22.64 -11.72
C THR A 715 15.47 22.34 -10.27
N SER A 716 15.96 21.12 -10.01
CA SER A 716 16.48 20.73 -8.69
C SER A 716 17.67 21.60 -8.27
N TYR A 717 18.61 21.86 -9.18
CA TYR A 717 19.74 22.77 -8.96
C TYR A 717 19.27 24.19 -8.62
N ASN A 718 18.27 24.72 -9.33
CA ASN A 718 17.70 26.03 -9.04
C ASN A 718 17.02 26.07 -7.66
N ASN A 719 16.32 25.00 -7.26
CA ASN A 719 15.71 24.90 -5.93
C ASN A 719 16.76 24.80 -4.83
N LEU A 720 17.77 23.93 -5.00
CA LEU A 720 18.93 23.82 -4.11
C LEU A 720 19.67 25.16 -3.98
N THR A 721 19.78 25.93 -5.06
CA THR A 721 20.36 27.27 -5.03
C THR A 721 19.51 28.21 -4.17
N LYS A 722 18.18 28.18 -4.30
CA LYS A 722 17.28 28.97 -3.44
C LYS A 722 17.37 28.56 -1.98
N GLU A 723 17.40 27.26 -1.69
CA GLU A 723 17.55 26.74 -0.32
C GLU A 723 18.90 27.16 0.28
N ARG A 724 19.99 27.07 -0.50
CA ARG A 724 21.30 27.56 -0.09
C ARG A 724 21.27 29.05 0.21
N ASP A 725 20.62 29.86 -0.62
CA ASP A 725 20.53 31.31 -0.41
C ASP A 725 19.65 31.66 0.80
N GLN A 726 18.58 30.90 1.05
CA GLN A 726 17.78 30.98 2.28
C GLN A 726 18.59 30.59 3.51
N LEU A 727 19.37 29.51 3.43
CA LEU A 727 20.25 29.07 4.50
C LEU A 727 21.36 30.08 4.76
N GLN A 728 21.94 30.68 3.72
CA GLN A 728 22.91 31.76 3.84
C GLN A 728 22.30 32.99 4.53
N THR A 729 21.04 33.31 4.22
CA THR A 729 20.30 34.39 4.88
C THR A 729 20.07 34.08 6.36
N SER A 730 19.63 32.85 6.68
CA SER A 730 19.46 32.36 8.05
C SER A 730 20.78 32.39 8.82
N TYR A 731 21.87 31.93 8.21
CA TYR A 731 23.23 31.96 8.76
C TYR A 731 23.69 33.39 9.05
N ASN A 732 23.45 34.33 8.12
CA ASN A 732 23.77 35.74 8.33
C ASN A 732 22.94 36.37 9.47
N ASN A 733 21.68 35.95 9.64
CA ASN A 733 20.84 36.38 10.76
C ASN A 733 21.34 35.80 12.09
N LEU A 734 21.71 34.52 12.13
CA LEU A 734 22.33 33.88 13.29
C LEU A 734 23.65 34.56 13.69
N ILE A 735 24.46 35.00 12.72
CA ILE A 735 25.65 35.83 13.01
C ILE A 735 25.25 37.13 13.71
N LYS A 736 24.23 37.83 13.21
CA LYS A 736 23.75 39.08 13.83
C LYS A 736 23.23 38.83 15.25
N GLU A 737 22.45 37.78 15.46
CA GLU A 737 21.95 37.40 16.79
C GLU A 737 23.10 37.04 17.73
N ARG A 738 24.09 36.28 17.25
CA ARG A 738 25.31 35.98 18.01
C ARG A 738 26.05 37.26 18.39
N ASP A 739 26.21 38.20 17.48
CA ASP A 739 26.91 39.46 17.73
C ASP A 739 26.13 40.35 18.72
N GLN A 740 24.78 40.33 18.65
CA GLN A 740 23.90 40.97 19.63
C GLN A 740 24.02 40.31 21.01
N LEU A 741 24.02 38.98 21.08
CA LEU A 741 24.22 38.23 22.32
C LEU A 741 25.62 38.47 22.90
N GLN A 742 26.64 38.54 22.07
CA GLN A 742 28.00 38.87 22.48
C GLN A 742 28.08 40.29 23.04
N THR A 743 27.38 41.24 22.42
CA THR A 743 27.26 42.61 22.93
C THR A 743 26.54 42.64 24.27
N SER A 744 25.42 41.91 24.39
CA SER A 744 24.66 41.77 25.65
C SER A 744 25.51 41.12 26.74
N TYR A 745 26.29 40.10 26.41
CA TYR A 745 27.21 39.43 27.33
C TYR A 745 28.30 40.38 27.82
N ILE A 746 28.90 41.17 26.93
CA ILE A 746 29.89 42.20 27.31
C ILE A 746 29.26 43.23 28.24
N ASN A 747 28.02 43.66 27.98
CA ASN A 747 27.32 44.61 28.85
C ASN A 747 26.99 44.01 30.21
N LEU A 748 26.46 42.79 30.26
CA LEU A 748 26.20 42.06 31.51
C LEU A 748 27.49 41.81 32.30
N THR A 749 28.61 41.57 31.61
CA THR A 749 29.92 41.44 32.25
C THR A 749 30.35 42.77 32.89
N LYS A 750 30.15 43.89 32.20
CA LYS A 750 30.40 45.22 32.77
C LYS A 750 29.50 45.52 33.96
N GLU A 751 28.21 45.21 33.87
CA GLU A 751 27.26 45.37 34.99
C GLU A 751 27.65 44.50 36.17
N ARG A 752 28.03 43.23 35.93
CA ARG A 752 28.56 42.34 36.97
C ARG A 752 29.79 42.93 37.62
N ASP A 753 30.73 43.47 36.85
CA ASP A 753 31.97 44.05 37.41
C ASP A 753 31.68 45.34 38.20
N GLN A 754 30.70 46.13 37.76
CA GLN A 754 30.19 47.29 38.50
C GLN A 754 29.50 46.85 39.81
N LEU A 755 28.65 45.83 39.75
CA LEU A 755 28.00 45.23 40.92
C LEU A 755 29.02 44.62 41.87
N GLN A 756 30.06 43.96 41.37
CA GLN A 756 31.16 43.43 42.18
C GLN A 756 31.92 44.57 42.87
N THR A 757 32.14 45.68 42.16
CA THR A 757 32.76 46.87 42.74
C THR A 757 31.88 47.49 43.83
N SER A 758 30.57 47.62 43.56
CA SER A 758 29.58 48.10 44.53
C SER A 758 29.50 47.17 45.74
N TYR A 759 29.49 45.86 45.53
CA TYR A 759 29.52 44.84 46.58
C TYR A 759 30.78 44.94 47.43
N ASN A 760 31.95 45.12 46.81
CA ASN A 760 33.20 45.30 47.54
C ASN A 760 33.19 46.60 48.37
N ASN A 761 32.59 47.67 47.86
CA ASN A 761 32.44 48.93 48.59
C ASN A 761 31.43 48.79 49.74
N LEU A 762 30.27 48.18 49.50
CA LEU A 762 29.28 47.85 50.53
C LEU A 762 29.85 46.91 51.58
N THR A 763 30.73 45.99 51.20
CA THR A 763 31.46 45.12 52.13
C THR A 763 32.40 45.94 53.01
N LYS A 764 33.14 46.89 52.43
CA LYS A 764 33.98 47.82 53.22
C LYS A 764 33.14 48.70 54.14
N GLU A 765 32.03 49.26 53.66
CA GLU A 765 31.10 50.04 54.48
C GLU A 765 30.49 49.19 55.59
N ARG A 766 30.07 47.96 55.29
CA ARG A 766 29.59 47.01 56.28
C ARG A 766 30.67 46.72 57.32
N ASP A 767 31.92 46.51 56.93
CA ASP A 767 33.01 46.24 57.87
C ASP A 767 33.35 47.48 58.71
N GLN A 768 33.26 48.67 58.13
CA GLN A 768 33.36 49.95 58.85
C GLN A 768 32.19 50.13 59.83
N LEU A 769 30.96 49.88 59.41
CA LEU A 769 29.76 49.91 60.24
C LEU A 769 29.81 48.83 61.32
N GLN A 770 30.35 47.65 61.03
CA GLN A 770 30.58 46.58 62.00
C GLN A 770 31.60 47.01 63.04
N THR A 771 32.69 47.66 62.61
CA THR A 771 33.69 48.24 63.51
C THR A 771 33.07 49.34 64.37
N SER A 772 32.30 50.23 63.76
CA SER A 772 31.58 51.29 64.46
C SER A 772 30.53 50.73 65.40
N ASN A 773 29.81 49.68 65.00
CA ASN A 773 28.82 48.98 65.82
C ASN A 773 29.50 48.21 66.96
N ASN A 774 30.69 47.65 66.76
CA ASN A 774 31.48 47.03 67.82
C ASN A 774 31.98 48.08 68.82
N ASN A 775 32.38 49.26 68.34
CA ASN A 775 32.76 50.39 69.21
C ASN A 775 31.54 50.95 69.96
N LEU A 776 30.42 51.17 69.27
CA LEU A 776 29.14 51.54 69.87
C LEU A 776 28.63 50.44 70.81
N THR A 777 28.91 49.17 70.54
CA THR A 777 28.61 48.05 71.45
C THR A 777 29.49 48.14 72.68
N LYS A 778 30.78 48.44 72.55
CA LYS A 778 31.65 48.68 73.71
C LYS A 778 31.21 49.90 74.51
N GLU A 779 30.87 51.00 73.85
CA GLU A 779 30.33 52.20 74.49
C GLU A 779 28.97 51.91 75.12
N ARG A 780 28.10 51.15 74.45
CA ARG A 780 26.83 50.67 74.98
C ARG A 780 27.08 49.76 76.18
N ASP A 781 28.08 48.89 76.18
CA ASP A 781 28.37 47.99 77.29
C ASP A 781 28.98 48.77 78.48
N GLN A 782 29.78 49.81 78.20
CA GLN A 782 30.26 50.77 79.19
C GLN A 782 29.11 51.60 79.76
N LEU A 783 28.22 52.11 78.90
CA LEU A 783 27.00 52.81 79.27
C LEU A 783 26.00 51.88 79.93
N GLN A 784 25.98 50.59 79.61
CA GLN A 784 25.13 49.57 80.21
C GLN A 784 25.69 49.17 81.57
N THR A 785 27.00 49.18 81.74
CA THR A 785 27.63 49.06 83.07
C THR A 785 27.32 50.30 83.91
N SER A 786 27.47 51.50 83.33
CA SER A 786 27.09 52.76 83.97
C SER A 786 25.60 52.83 84.25
N TYR A 787 24.77 52.32 83.34
CA TYR A 787 23.32 52.22 83.47
C TYR A 787 22.95 51.16 84.47
N ILE A 788 23.64 50.02 84.58
CA ILE A 788 23.41 49.01 85.64
C ILE A 788 23.77 49.61 86.99
N ASN A 789 24.82 50.43 87.07
CA ASN A 789 25.17 51.15 88.30
C ASN A 789 24.12 52.21 88.63
N LEU A 790 23.74 53.05 87.66
CA LEU A 790 22.65 54.02 87.76
C LEU A 790 21.29 53.33 87.94
N THR A 791 21.12 52.08 87.53
CA THR A 791 19.93 51.24 87.66
C THR A 791 19.94 50.54 88.99
N LYS A 792 21.09 50.25 89.60
CA LYS A 792 21.14 49.90 91.02
C LYS A 792 20.76 51.11 91.87
N GLU A 793 21.27 52.30 91.52
CA GLU A 793 20.89 53.55 92.18
C GLU A 793 19.43 53.93 91.91
N ARG A 794 18.94 53.74 90.69
CA ARG A 794 17.56 53.98 90.28
C ARG A 794 16.63 52.91 90.80
N ASP A 795 16.92 51.61 90.79
CA ASP A 795 16.09 50.53 91.37
C ASP A 795 16.10 50.57 92.90
N GLN A 796 17.10 51.23 93.49
CA GLN A 796 17.04 51.69 94.87
C GLN A 796 16.04 52.86 95.01
N HIS A 797 15.93 53.76 94.02
CA HIS A 797 14.92 54.82 93.91
C HIS A 797 13.56 54.45 93.25
N GLN A 798 13.44 53.28 92.60
CA GLN A 798 12.36 52.86 91.69
C GLN A 798 11.64 51.61 92.22
N ARG A 799 12.27 50.86 93.14
CA ARG A 799 11.52 50.15 94.19
C ARG A 799 10.64 51.11 95.01
N GLU A 800 10.96 52.40 95.02
CA GLU A 800 10.13 53.45 95.61
C GLU A 800 9.09 54.04 94.64
N THR A 801 9.17 53.82 93.31
CA THR A 801 8.27 54.45 92.30
C THR A 801 7.48 53.49 91.38
N GLU A 802 7.88 52.23 91.17
CA GLU A 802 7.33 51.29 90.17
C GLU A 802 6.23 50.36 90.74
N LYS A 803 5.34 50.97 91.53
CA LYS A 803 4.02 50.42 91.91
C LYS A 803 2.93 50.79 90.89
N LEU A 804 3.27 51.44 89.78
CA LEU A 804 2.33 52.11 88.88
C LEU A 804 2.66 51.82 87.39
N LYS A 805 1.77 51.09 86.68
CA LYS A 805 1.56 51.01 85.19
C LYS A 805 1.96 49.72 84.40
N ILE A 806 1.23 48.62 84.57
CA ILE A 806 0.95 47.61 83.51
C ILE A 806 -0.53 47.19 83.58
N LYS A 807 -1.43 47.87 82.83
CA LYS A 807 -2.81 47.46 82.45
C LYS A 807 -3.31 48.37 81.29
N GLY A 808 -3.79 47.82 80.16
CA GLY A 808 -4.32 48.59 79.01
C GLY A 808 -5.58 47.96 78.37
N ASN A 809 -6.47 48.78 77.79
CA ASN A 809 -7.87 48.46 77.41
C ASN A 809 -8.00 47.48 76.21
N VAL A 810 -8.50 46.27 76.46
CA VAL A 810 -8.74 45.20 75.47
C VAL A 810 -10.11 45.29 74.78
N ALA A 811 -11.04 46.13 75.25
CA ALA A 811 -12.38 46.23 74.66
C ALA A 811 -12.40 46.89 73.26
N LEU A 812 -11.36 47.66 72.92
CA LEU A 812 -11.27 48.44 71.67
C LEU A 812 -11.41 47.60 70.38
N ASN A 813 -11.07 46.30 70.46
CA ASN A 813 -11.12 45.39 69.32
C ASN A 813 -12.33 44.44 69.35
N GLY A 814 -13.22 44.59 70.33
CA GLY A 814 -14.38 43.74 70.50
C GLY A 814 -15.57 44.13 69.62
N VAL A 815 -16.57 43.26 69.56
CA VAL A 815 -17.83 43.52 68.85
C VAL A 815 -18.95 43.71 69.88
N ALA A 816 -19.50 44.93 69.93
CA ALA A 816 -20.55 45.28 70.87
C ALA A 816 -21.96 45.12 70.28
N THR A 817 -22.92 44.68 71.12
CA THR A 817 -24.35 44.57 70.80
C THR A 817 -25.19 44.90 72.03
N GLN A 818 -26.45 45.28 71.85
CA GLN A 818 -27.36 45.67 72.94
C GLN A 818 -28.79 45.20 72.70
N SER A 819 -29.62 45.21 73.76
CA SER A 819 -30.97 44.63 73.74
C SER A 819 -31.92 45.28 72.74
N SER A 820 -31.78 46.58 72.51
CA SER A 820 -32.56 47.34 71.51
C SER A 820 -31.83 48.63 71.13
N LEU A 821 -32.22 49.25 70.03
CA LEU A 821 -31.59 50.46 69.50
C LEU A 821 -32.55 51.65 69.59
N PHE A 822 -32.15 52.75 70.23
CA PHE A 822 -32.89 54.01 70.22
C PHE A 822 -32.11 55.11 69.47
N ASN A 823 -32.79 55.83 68.57
CA ASN A 823 -32.23 56.95 67.79
C ASN A 823 -30.87 56.64 67.12
N ASN A 824 -30.70 55.42 66.58
CA ASN A 824 -29.49 54.96 65.90
C ASN A 824 -28.19 55.01 66.73
N ARG A 825 -28.27 54.96 68.07
CA ARG A 825 -27.08 54.91 68.96
C ARG A 825 -26.52 53.50 69.09
N ASN A 826 -25.46 53.23 68.35
CA ASN A 826 -24.90 51.88 68.20
C ASN A 826 -24.21 51.41 69.47
N ALA A 827 -24.26 50.10 69.72
CA ALA A 827 -23.59 49.48 70.86
C ALA A 827 -22.07 49.69 70.84
N SER A 828 -21.46 49.80 69.65
CA SER A 828 -20.02 50.05 69.49
C SER A 828 -19.56 51.40 70.06
N ASP A 829 -20.47 52.36 70.24
CA ASP A 829 -20.12 53.69 70.76
C ASP A 829 -19.54 53.62 72.18
N ALA A 830 -19.77 52.53 72.94
CA ALA A 830 -19.19 52.34 74.27
C ALA A 830 -17.81 51.63 74.25
N ILE A 831 -17.23 51.31 73.11
CA ILE A 831 -15.89 50.69 73.04
C ILE A 831 -15.02 51.38 71.99
N ASP A 832 -15.35 52.62 71.64
CA ASP A 832 -14.70 53.35 70.56
C ASP A 832 -13.39 54.04 71.02
N GLY A 833 -13.06 53.93 72.32
CA GLY A 833 -11.88 54.51 72.95
C GLY A 833 -12.07 55.96 73.38
N LYS A 834 -13.28 56.52 73.33
CA LYS A 834 -13.55 57.93 73.64
C LYS A 834 -14.53 58.06 74.79
N ARG A 835 -14.05 58.53 75.95
CA ARG A 835 -14.88 58.87 77.12
C ARG A 835 -15.72 60.15 76.97
N ASN A 836 -16.22 60.46 75.78
CA ASN A 836 -17.08 61.63 75.58
C ASN A 836 -18.45 61.37 76.20
N THR A 837 -18.80 62.14 77.23
CA THR A 837 -19.97 61.91 78.06
C THR A 837 -21.25 62.56 77.51
N HIS A 838 -21.15 63.31 76.42
CA HIS A 838 -22.32 63.88 75.76
C HIS A 838 -23.11 62.79 75.03
N TYR A 839 -24.45 62.79 75.16
CA TYR A 839 -25.35 61.82 74.51
C TYR A 839 -25.02 61.43 73.07
N GLY A 840 -24.51 62.40 72.30
CA GLY A 840 -24.05 62.23 70.94
C GLY A 840 -23.01 61.12 70.71
N SER A 841 -22.29 60.72 71.76
CA SER A 841 -21.21 59.75 71.72
C SER A 841 -21.49 58.51 72.59
N CYS A 842 -22.68 58.39 73.16
CA CYS A 842 -23.02 57.28 74.04
C CYS A 842 -24.00 56.30 73.37
N THR A 843 -23.89 55.03 73.75
CA THR A 843 -24.89 53.99 73.44
C THR A 843 -26.24 54.34 74.06
N HIS A 844 -27.36 53.87 73.49
CA HIS A 844 -28.67 54.06 74.12
C HIS A 844 -29.70 53.01 73.65
N THR A 845 -30.28 52.27 74.60
CA THR A 845 -31.37 51.32 74.31
C THR A 845 -32.74 52.01 74.28
N LEU A 846 -33.80 51.30 73.88
CA LEU A 846 -35.19 51.66 74.24
C LEU A 846 -35.42 51.41 75.75
N LYS A 847 -36.58 51.84 76.25
CA LYS A 847 -36.99 51.57 77.63
C LYS A 847 -37.50 50.13 77.77
N ASP A 848 -36.58 49.19 77.81
CA ASP A 848 -36.90 47.76 77.88
C ASP A 848 -36.94 47.27 79.31
N ARG A 849 -37.65 46.16 79.56
CA ARG A 849 -37.50 45.42 80.83
C ARG A 849 -36.16 44.68 80.81
N ASN A 850 -35.33 44.92 81.81
CA ASN A 850 -33.97 44.35 81.92
C ASN A 850 -33.05 44.65 80.71
N PRO A 851 -32.84 45.93 80.35
CA PRO A 851 -32.00 46.27 79.21
C PRO A 851 -30.56 45.82 79.44
N TRP A 852 -29.88 45.39 78.37
CA TRP A 852 -28.49 44.90 78.45
C TRP A 852 -27.65 45.35 77.26
N TRP A 853 -26.35 45.46 77.50
CA TRP A 853 -25.29 45.73 76.52
C TRP A 853 -24.17 44.71 76.73
N ARG A 854 -23.56 44.22 75.65
CA ARG A 854 -22.49 43.22 75.69
C ARG A 854 -21.41 43.55 74.67
N VAL A 855 -20.15 43.31 75.03
CA VAL A 855 -19.03 43.16 74.09
C VAL A 855 -18.56 41.71 74.04
N ASP A 856 -18.38 41.20 72.82
CA ASP A 856 -17.59 40.00 72.53
C ASP A 856 -16.14 40.43 72.26
N LEU A 857 -15.22 40.04 73.14
CA LEU A 857 -13.79 40.34 73.03
C LEU A 857 -13.08 39.49 71.97
N LEU A 858 -13.82 38.66 71.23
CA LEU A 858 -13.38 37.71 70.19
C LEU A 858 -12.51 36.55 70.70
N ASN A 859 -11.85 36.73 71.84
CA ASN A 859 -11.05 35.72 72.54
C ASN A 859 -11.35 35.71 74.04
N VAL A 860 -10.90 34.66 74.72
CA VAL A 860 -11.01 34.54 76.18
C VAL A 860 -9.87 35.30 76.86
N TYR A 861 -10.20 36.22 77.76
CA TYR A 861 -9.24 37.00 78.55
C TYR A 861 -9.41 36.74 80.05
N ARG A 862 -8.32 36.84 80.82
CA ARG A 862 -8.38 36.99 82.29
C ARG A 862 -8.56 38.47 82.63
N ILE A 863 -9.79 38.87 82.93
CA ILE A 863 -10.18 40.28 83.06
C ILE A 863 -9.96 40.77 84.48
N THR A 864 -9.03 41.69 84.64
CA THR A 864 -8.66 42.27 85.93
C THR A 864 -9.67 43.33 86.40
N ASP A 865 -10.17 44.17 85.51
CA ASP A 865 -11.11 45.24 85.83
C ASP A 865 -11.86 45.76 84.59
N VAL A 866 -13.01 46.37 84.84
CA VAL A 866 -13.87 47.01 83.84
C VAL A 866 -14.13 48.45 84.26
N THR A 867 -13.87 49.41 83.37
CA THR A 867 -14.05 50.85 83.63
C THR A 867 -15.20 51.39 82.80
N LEU A 868 -16.15 52.09 83.42
CA LEU A 868 -17.38 52.55 82.79
C LEU A 868 -17.55 54.06 82.94
N THR A 869 -17.83 54.74 81.82
CA THR A 869 -18.13 56.18 81.77
C THR A 869 -19.63 56.40 81.61
N ASN A 870 -20.22 57.15 82.55
CA ASN A 870 -21.65 57.48 82.52
C ASN A 870 -21.92 58.75 81.70
N ARG A 871 -23.18 58.94 81.31
CA ARG A 871 -23.64 60.11 80.56
C ARG A 871 -23.55 61.39 81.40
N GLY A 872 -23.08 62.47 80.78
CA GLY A 872 -22.73 63.74 81.44
C GLY A 872 -23.75 64.86 81.33
N ASP A 873 -24.60 64.86 80.29
CA ASP A 873 -25.54 65.95 80.05
C ASP A 873 -26.88 65.79 80.79
N CYS A 874 -27.31 64.56 81.13
CA CYS A 874 -28.46 64.31 82.00
C CYS A 874 -28.56 62.82 82.41
N CYS A 875 -29.43 62.55 83.40
CA CYS A 875 -29.92 61.22 83.77
C CYS A 875 -28.87 60.17 84.19
N PRO A 876 -27.83 60.51 84.97
CA PRO A 876 -26.84 59.54 85.43
C PRO A 876 -27.45 58.39 86.25
N GLU A 877 -28.54 58.66 86.98
CA GLU A 877 -29.21 57.72 87.87
C GLU A 877 -29.81 56.49 87.16
N ARG A 878 -29.90 56.50 85.83
CA ARG A 878 -30.43 55.37 85.06
C ARG A 878 -29.60 54.09 85.23
N LEU A 879 -28.28 54.23 85.39
CA LEU A 879 -27.36 53.11 85.61
C LEU A 879 -27.40 52.56 87.05
N ASP A 880 -28.14 53.20 87.96
CA ASP A 880 -28.16 52.81 89.37
C ASP A 880 -28.81 51.42 89.53
N GLY A 881 -28.05 50.47 90.04
CA GLY A 881 -28.41 49.07 90.16
C GLY A 881 -28.03 48.19 88.96
N ALA A 882 -27.36 48.73 87.93
CA ALA A 882 -26.83 47.92 86.83
C ALA A 882 -25.77 46.92 87.31
N GLU A 883 -25.59 45.82 86.59
CA GLU A 883 -24.63 44.75 86.93
C GLU A 883 -23.65 44.52 85.78
N ILE A 884 -22.36 44.41 86.10
CA ILE A 884 -21.31 43.99 85.17
C ILE A 884 -21.08 42.49 85.36
N ARG A 885 -21.13 41.72 84.28
CA ARG A 885 -21.00 40.26 84.27
C ARG A 885 -19.99 39.80 83.22
N ILE A 886 -19.19 38.81 83.57
CA ILE A 886 -18.04 38.36 82.78
C ILE A 886 -18.04 36.83 82.69
N GLY A 887 -17.92 36.30 81.47
CA GLY A 887 -17.80 34.86 81.26
C GLY A 887 -17.77 34.47 79.79
N ASN A 888 -17.78 33.16 79.54
CA ASN A 888 -17.71 32.59 78.19
C ASN A 888 -19.08 32.12 77.65
N SER A 889 -20.15 32.19 78.45
CA SER A 889 -21.49 31.75 78.03
C SER A 889 -22.29 32.90 77.40
N LEU A 890 -23.03 32.59 76.34
CA LEU A 890 -24.04 33.46 75.73
C LEU A 890 -25.47 33.14 76.18
N GLU A 891 -25.65 32.19 77.09
CA GLU A 891 -26.97 31.85 77.62
C GLU A 891 -27.64 33.09 78.25
N ASN A 892 -28.92 33.32 77.90
CA ASN A 892 -29.65 34.55 78.22
C ASN A 892 -28.87 35.84 77.84
N ASN A 893 -28.28 35.84 76.64
CA ASN A 893 -27.41 36.90 76.10
C ASN A 893 -26.15 37.18 76.93
N GLY A 894 -25.74 36.25 77.79
CA GLY A 894 -24.59 36.39 78.69
C GLY A 894 -24.92 37.12 80.00
N THR A 895 -26.18 37.52 80.21
CA THR A 895 -26.61 38.17 81.47
C THR A 895 -26.64 37.19 82.66
N ASN A 896 -26.47 35.89 82.42
CA ASN A 896 -26.30 34.89 83.47
C ASN A 896 -24.83 34.65 83.86
N ASN A 897 -23.87 35.23 83.14
CA ASN A 897 -22.46 35.06 83.47
C ASN A 897 -22.14 35.54 84.90
N PRO A 898 -21.09 35.00 85.54
CA PRO A 898 -20.64 35.44 86.86
C PRO A 898 -20.55 36.96 86.96
N ARG A 899 -21.08 37.51 88.07
CA ARG A 899 -21.14 38.95 88.29
C ARG A 899 -19.79 39.47 88.77
N CYS A 900 -19.21 40.41 88.02
CA CYS A 900 -18.05 41.18 88.47
C CYS A 900 -18.47 42.23 89.50
N ALA A 901 -19.47 43.07 89.20
CA ALA A 901 -19.88 44.16 90.09
C ALA A 901 -21.35 44.57 89.94
N VAL A 902 -21.87 45.29 90.94
CA VAL A 902 -23.14 46.03 90.88
C VAL A 902 -22.81 47.53 90.96
N ILE A 903 -23.33 48.30 90.02
CA ILE A 903 -23.17 49.75 89.91
C ILE A 903 -24.21 50.38 90.83
N SER A 904 -23.78 51.01 91.93
CA SER A 904 -24.70 51.67 92.86
C SER A 904 -25.18 53.02 92.33
N HIS A 905 -24.25 53.90 91.98
CA HIS A 905 -24.47 55.18 91.32
C HIS A 905 -23.15 55.67 90.70
N ILE A 906 -23.19 56.21 89.48
CA ILE A 906 -22.05 56.90 88.86
C ILE A 906 -22.53 58.32 88.52
N PRO A 907 -21.94 59.39 89.10
CA PRO A 907 -22.38 60.76 88.82
C PRO A 907 -22.29 61.13 87.33
N ALA A 908 -23.01 62.20 86.94
CA ALA A 908 -23.04 62.66 85.55
C ALA A 908 -21.63 62.91 85.00
N GLY A 909 -21.29 62.17 83.94
CA GLY A 909 -20.03 62.33 83.19
C GLY A 909 -18.80 61.71 83.85
N GLU A 910 -18.96 61.09 85.02
CA GLU A 910 -17.86 60.46 85.71
C GLU A 910 -17.55 59.07 85.15
N THR A 911 -16.30 58.65 85.35
CA THR A 911 -15.82 57.33 84.99
C THR A 911 -15.48 56.53 86.24
N HIS A 912 -15.98 55.29 86.34
CA HIS A 912 -15.74 54.44 87.49
C HIS A 912 -15.17 53.08 87.08
N THR A 913 -14.13 52.63 87.78
CA THR A 913 -13.49 51.32 87.56
C THR A 913 -13.95 50.29 88.58
N PHE A 914 -14.32 49.11 88.11
CA PHE A 914 -14.78 47.98 88.88
C PHE A 914 -13.75 46.86 88.77
N GLN A 915 -13.22 46.39 89.91
CA GLN A 915 -12.26 45.30 89.93
C GLN A 915 -12.97 43.95 89.75
N CYS A 916 -12.50 43.15 88.80
CA CYS A 916 -13.11 41.89 88.39
C CYS A 916 -12.23 40.66 88.68
N ASN A 917 -11.19 40.79 89.51
CA ASN A 917 -10.41 39.67 90.08
C ASN A 917 -9.92 38.60 89.06
N GLU A 918 -9.47 39.02 87.87
CA GLU A 918 -8.98 38.11 86.82
C GLU A 918 -10.02 37.10 86.32
N MET A 919 -11.31 37.45 86.41
CA MET A 919 -12.40 36.63 85.88
C MET A 919 -12.15 36.31 84.41
N GLU A 920 -12.15 35.02 84.10
CA GLU A 920 -11.94 34.54 82.74
C GLU A 920 -13.23 34.67 81.92
N GLY A 921 -13.18 35.43 80.84
CA GLY A 921 -14.36 35.68 80.01
C GLY A 921 -14.05 36.26 78.64
N ARG A 922 -14.79 35.79 77.64
CA ARG A 922 -14.87 36.34 76.30
C ARG A 922 -15.93 37.45 76.20
N TYR A 923 -16.99 37.36 77.00
CA TYR A 923 -18.10 38.32 76.99
C TYR A 923 -18.11 39.16 78.27
N VAL A 924 -18.21 40.48 78.11
CA VAL A 924 -18.49 41.43 79.20
C VAL A 924 -19.85 42.06 78.95
N VAL A 925 -20.75 41.93 79.93
CA VAL A 925 -22.16 42.31 79.82
C VAL A 925 -22.52 43.30 80.92
N VAL A 926 -23.20 44.39 80.56
CA VAL A 926 -23.83 45.33 81.50
C VAL A 926 -25.33 45.19 81.38
N VAL A 927 -26.04 44.90 82.47
CA VAL A 927 -27.50 44.70 82.49
C VAL A 927 -28.14 45.46 83.66
N ILE A 928 -29.30 46.08 83.46
CA ILE A 928 -30.09 46.69 84.56
C ILE A 928 -31.21 45.74 84.94
N PRO A 929 -31.06 44.87 85.96
CA PRO A 929 -32.10 43.91 86.30
C PRO A 929 -33.27 44.52 87.08
N GLY A 930 -34.43 43.88 86.96
CA GLY A 930 -35.59 44.10 87.83
C GLY A 930 -36.52 45.26 87.44
N ARG A 931 -36.16 46.09 86.45
CA ARG A 931 -37.01 47.22 86.03
C ARG A 931 -36.95 47.51 84.52
N SER A 932 -37.91 48.30 84.06
CA SER A 932 -37.87 48.86 82.71
C SER A 932 -37.14 50.19 82.70
N GLU A 933 -36.01 50.25 82.00
CA GLU A 933 -35.11 51.41 82.01
C GLU A 933 -34.42 51.58 80.65
N TRP A 934 -33.86 52.77 80.40
CA TRP A 934 -32.92 52.99 79.29
C TRP A 934 -31.49 52.70 79.76
N LEU A 935 -30.77 51.82 79.05
CA LEU A 935 -29.34 51.59 79.27
C LEU A 935 -28.52 52.50 78.37
N THR A 936 -27.63 53.29 78.96
CA THR A 936 -26.76 54.25 78.27
C THR A 936 -25.35 54.17 78.84
N LEU A 937 -24.40 53.79 78.00
CA LEU A 937 -22.98 53.71 78.33
C LEU A 937 -22.22 54.61 77.35
N CYS A 938 -21.37 55.49 77.86
CA CYS A 938 -20.57 56.38 77.02
C CYS A 938 -19.18 55.84 76.70
N GLU A 939 -18.61 55.03 77.59
CA GLU A 939 -17.41 54.24 77.31
C GLU A 939 -17.33 53.08 78.31
N LEU A 940 -16.84 51.94 77.86
CA LEU A 940 -16.56 50.73 78.62
C LEU A 940 -15.18 50.19 78.22
N GLU A 941 -14.25 50.25 79.15
CA GLU A 941 -12.90 49.72 79.00
C GLU A 941 -12.78 48.41 79.77
N VAL A 942 -12.12 47.42 79.19
CA VAL A 942 -11.84 46.12 79.83
C VAL A 942 -10.34 45.94 79.91
N HIS A 943 -9.79 45.57 81.07
CA HIS A 943 -8.36 45.32 81.24
C HIS A 943 -8.12 43.84 81.56
N GLY A 944 -7.19 43.18 80.87
CA GLY A 944 -6.90 41.75 81.06
C GLY A 944 -5.83 41.18 80.12
N THR A 945 -5.53 39.87 80.21
CA THR A 945 -4.50 39.17 79.39
C THR A 945 -5.07 37.95 78.61
N PRO A 946 -4.58 37.63 77.38
CA PRO A 946 -5.05 36.49 76.55
C PRO A 946 -4.67 35.09 77.10
N ALA A 947 -5.39 34.01 76.70
CA ALA A 947 -5.33 32.68 77.34
C ALA A 947 -4.88 31.42 76.54
N GLY A 948 -4.32 31.45 75.29
CA GLY A 948 -4.07 30.26 74.40
C GLY A 948 -2.64 29.63 74.26
N ARG A 949 -2.50 28.41 73.66
CA ARG A 949 -1.30 27.49 73.52
C ARG A 949 -0.76 27.29 72.04
N PRO A 950 0.50 26.79 71.78
CA PRO A 950 1.13 26.63 70.43
C PRO A 950 0.87 25.28 69.65
N CYS A 951 1.06 25.26 68.31
CA CYS A 951 0.77 24.14 67.36
C CYS A 951 1.67 22.89 67.45
N PRO A 952 1.20 21.68 67.03
CA PRO A 952 1.98 20.43 67.03
C PRO A 952 3.16 20.41 66.04
N GLU A 953 4.19 19.61 66.35
CA GLU A 953 5.39 19.48 65.53
C GLU A 953 5.07 18.87 64.14
N GLY A 954 5.60 19.46 63.07
CA GLY A 954 5.37 19.04 61.68
C GLY A 954 4.09 19.61 61.04
N TRP A 955 3.29 20.38 61.77
CA TRP A 955 2.11 21.07 61.24
C TRP A 955 2.47 22.49 60.81
N LYS A 956 1.86 22.96 59.72
CA LYS A 956 2.03 24.33 59.22
C LYS A 956 1.04 25.26 59.93
N THR A 957 1.49 26.42 60.39
CA THR A 957 0.63 27.39 61.09
C THR A 957 0.16 28.48 60.13
N SER A 958 -1.13 28.77 60.10
CA SER A 958 -1.68 29.95 59.42
C SER A 958 -2.79 30.55 60.28
N GLY A 959 -2.63 31.81 60.69
CA GLY A 959 -3.54 32.43 61.65
C GLY A 959 -3.53 31.72 63.00
N PHE A 960 -4.71 31.30 63.46
CA PHE A 960 -4.89 30.54 64.70
C PHE A 960 -5.00 29.02 64.45
N SER A 961 -5.02 28.56 63.20
CA SER A 961 -5.15 27.14 62.83
C SER A 961 -3.79 26.48 62.54
N CYS A 962 -3.73 25.17 62.75
CA CYS A 962 -2.61 24.30 62.38
C CYS A 962 -3.06 23.32 61.28
N TYR A 963 -2.23 23.11 60.24
CA TYR A 963 -2.55 22.27 59.07
C TYR A 963 -1.54 21.14 58.84
N TYR A 964 -2.04 19.95 58.50
CA TYR A 964 -1.25 18.78 58.10
C TYR A 964 -1.49 18.41 56.64
N THR A 965 -0.41 18.15 55.90
CA THR A 965 -0.45 17.72 54.50
C THR A 965 0.01 16.27 54.36
N SER A 966 -0.83 15.41 53.78
CA SER A 966 -0.50 14.01 53.50
C SER A 966 0.65 13.85 52.48
N THR A 967 1.42 12.76 52.57
CA THR A 967 2.40 12.37 51.54
C THR A 967 1.99 11.12 50.75
N VAL A 968 0.88 10.49 51.14
CA VAL A 968 0.28 9.32 50.46
C VAL A 968 -1.14 9.67 50.02
N ILE A 969 -1.73 8.83 49.15
CA ILE A 969 -3.10 9.01 48.65
C ILE A 969 -4.06 8.01 49.32
N LYS A 970 -5.29 8.44 49.60
CA LYS A 970 -6.35 7.66 50.26
C LYS A 970 -7.72 8.02 49.67
N THR A 971 -8.72 7.15 49.84
CA THR A 971 -10.12 7.50 49.56
C THR A 971 -10.61 8.59 50.51
N TRP A 972 -11.66 9.34 50.14
CA TRP A 972 -12.13 10.45 50.96
C TRP A 972 -12.48 10.02 52.40
N GLU A 973 -13.13 8.86 52.55
CA GLU A 973 -13.51 8.31 53.85
C GLU A 973 -12.27 7.88 54.68
N GLU A 974 -11.27 7.26 54.03
CA GLU A 974 -10.02 6.89 54.69
C GLU A 974 -9.19 8.13 55.10
N SER A 975 -9.23 9.20 54.29
CA SER A 975 -8.60 10.49 54.60
C SER A 975 -9.28 11.16 55.79
N ARG A 976 -10.62 11.16 55.84
CA ARG A 976 -11.39 11.67 56.97
C ARG A 976 -11.04 10.94 58.26
N LYS A 977 -10.97 9.60 58.19
CA LYS A 977 -10.55 8.77 59.32
C LYS A 977 -9.14 9.12 59.81
N ASP A 978 -8.19 9.33 58.90
CA ASP A 978 -6.81 9.70 59.25
C ASP A 978 -6.73 11.04 59.98
N CYS A 979 -7.48 12.05 59.52
CA CYS A 979 -7.53 13.34 60.23
C CYS A 979 -8.11 13.18 61.64
N ASN A 980 -9.22 12.42 61.78
CA ASN A 980 -9.84 12.17 63.08
C ASN A 980 -8.89 11.44 64.05
N GLU A 981 -8.12 10.46 63.56
CA GLU A 981 -7.11 9.74 64.37
C GLU A 981 -5.98 10.66 64.86
N ARG A 982 -5.74 11.79 64.18
CA ARG A 982 -4.78 12.83 64.58
C ARG A 982 -5.37 13.90 65.51
N GLY A 983 -6.65 13.78 65.88
CA GLY A 983 -7.35 14.81 66.65
C GLY A 983 -7.68 16.07 65.84
N ALA A 984 -7.79 15.92 64.51
CA ALA A 984 -8.07 16.97 63.55
C ALA A 984 -9.27 16.60 62.68
N GLN A 985 -9.67 17.49 61.77
CA GLN A 985 -10.70 17.22 60.76
C GLN A 985 -10.15 17.49 59.36
N LEU A 986 -10.81 16.96 58.32
CA LEU A 986 -10.52 17.41 56.95
C LEU A 986 -10.77 18.92 56.87
N VAL A 987 -9.88 19.64 56.20
CA VAL A 987 -9.87 21.11 56.19
C VAL A 987 -11.23 21.69 55.77
N ILE A 988 -11.65 22.72 56.50
CA ILE A 988 -12.88 23.47 56.24
C ILE A 988 -12.48 24.86 55.77
N ILE A 989 -12.79 25.20 54.52
CA ILE A 989 -12.36 26.47 53.94
C ILE A 989 -13.48 27.51 54.13
N ASN A 990 -13.27 28.44 55.06
CA ASN A 990 -14.26 29.46 55.44
C ASN A 990 -13.93 30.87 54.95
N SER A 991 -12.72 31.10 54.42
CA SER A 991 -12.28 32.42 53.97
C SER A 991 -11.47 32.37 52.67
N ARG A 992 -11.34 33.51 51.99
CA ARG A 992 -10.55 33.62 50.76
C ARG A 992 -9.05 33.53 51.05
N GLU A 993 -8.65 34.02 52.21
CA GLU A 993 -7.29 33.96 52.73
C GLU A 993 -6.87 32.50 52.98
N GLU A 994 -7.77 31.71 53.57
CA GLU A 994 -7.57 30.28 53.77
C GLU A 994 -7.51 29.51 52.46
N GLN A 995 -8.45 29.76 51.53
CA GLN A 995 -8.42 29.19 50.17
C GLN A 995 -7.05 29.44 49.47
N THR A 996 -6.52 30.65 49.60
CA THR A 996 -5.22 31.06 49.04
C THR A 996 -4.06 30.32 49.72
N PHE A 997 -4.09 30.22 51.06
CA PHE A 997 -3.10 29.47 51.81
C PHE A 997 -3.08 27.98 51.41
N ILE A 998 -4.27 27.35 51.29
CA ILE A 998 -4.41 25.95 50.88
C ILE A 998 -3.85 25.73 49.47
N ASN A 999 -4.10 26.64 48.52
CA ASN A 999 -3.56 26.54 47.15
C ASN A 999 -2.03 26.39 47.14
N GLY A 1000 -1.31 27.08 48.03
CA GLY A 1000 0.15 27.01 48.17
C GLY A 1000 0.71 25.77 48.87
N LEU A 1001 -0.12 24.84 49.35
CA LEU A 1001 0.34 23.66 50.10
C LEU A 1001 0.87 22.53 49.22
N TYR A 1002 0.39 22.40 47.98
CA TYR A 1002 0.84 21.42 46.98
C TYR A 1002 1.15 22.12 45.64
N GLY A 1003 1.88 21.42 44.75
CA GLY A 1003 2.23 21.94 43.43
C GLY A 1003 1.04 22.01 42.45
N PRO A 1004 1.14 22.81 41.37
CA PRO A 1004 0.05 22.97 40.41
C PRO A 1004 -0.33 21.64 39.74
N GLY A 1005 -1.63 21.41 39.55
CA GLY A 1005 -2.19 20.20 38.96
C GLY A 1005 -2.44 19.04 39.92
N ASN A 1006 -2.05 19.16 41.19
CA ASN A 1006 -2.41 18.18 42.21
C ASN A 1006 -3.85 18.38 42.69
N GLU A 1007 -4.48 17.28 43.10
CA GLU A 1007 -5.81 17.27 43.71
C GLU A 1007 -5.74 16.74 45.14
N THR A 1008 -6.40 17.42 46.08
CA THR A 1008 -6.45 17.01 47.49
C THR A 1008 -7.85 16.98 48.05
N TRP A 1009 -8.20 15.97 48.84
CA TRP A 1009 -9.46 15.91 49.57
C TRP A 1009 -9.58 17.02 50.60
N ILE A 1010 -10.74 17.69 50.57
CA ILE A 1010 -11.19 18.67 51.57
C ILE A 1010 -12.46 18.18 52.27
N GLY A 1011 -12.86 18.83 53.36
CA GLY A 1011 -13.96 18.39 54.21
C GLY A 1011 -15.38 18.62 53.67
N LEU A 1012 -15.56 18.89 52.37
CA LEU A 1012 -16.87 19.19 51.78
C LEU A 1012 -17.47 17.93 51.12
N THR A 1013 -18.76 17.65 51.37
CA THR A 1013 -19.47 16.48 50.84
C THR A 1013 -20.98 16.70 50.75
N ASN A 1014 -21.65 15.98 49.86
CA ASN A 1014 -23.12 15.84 49.78
C ASN A 1014 -23.61 14.40 49.96
N VAL A 1015 -22.75 13.49 50.44
CA VAL A 1015 -23.05 12.04 50.60
C VAL A 1015 -24.33 11.75 51.39
N ASP A 1016 -24.70 12.62 52.33
CA ASP A 1016 -25.89 12.43 53.16
C ASP A 1016 -27.19 12.88 52.46
N THR A 1017 -27.13 13.82 51.53
CA THR A 1017 -28.29 14.32 50.80
C THR A 1017 -27.82 14.93 49.48
N GLU A 1018 -28.07 14.21 48.39
CA GLU A 1018 -27.73 14.62 47.02
C GLU A 1018 -28.10 16.09 46.76
N GLY A 1019 -27.13 16.87 46.26
CA GLY A 1019 -27.29 18.30 45.97
C GLY A 1019 -27.25 19.23 47.19
N THR A 1020 -27.07 18.71 48.41
CA THR A 1020 -26.94 19.51 49.64
C THR A 1020 -25.53 19.37 50.22
N TRP A 1021 -24.68 20.37 49.94
CA TRP A 1021 -23.29 20.40 50.39
C TRP A 1021 -23.14 20.84 51.85
N LYS A 1022 -22.37 20.08 52.62
CA LYS A 1022 -22.01 20.39 54.00
C LYS A 1022 -20.56 20.02 54.32
N TRP A 1023 -20.01 20.70 55.30
CA TRP A 1023 -18.68 20.42 55.82
C TRP A 1023 -18.70 19.23 56.79
N VAL A 1024 -17.53 18.62 57.04
CA VAL A 1024 -17.36 17.49 57.96
C VAL A 1024 -17.77 17.79 59.41
N ASP A 1025 -17.86 19.06 59.80
CA ASP A 1025 -18.37 19.52 61.10
C ASP A 1025 -19.92 19.68 61.14
N GLY A 1026 -20.58 19.45 60.01
CA GLY A 1026 -22.02 19.56 59.83
C GLY A 1026 -22.54 20.93 59.42
N THR A 1027 -21.67 21.94 59.29
CA THR A 1027 -22.09 23.28 58.85
C THR A 1027 -22.43 23.29 57.35
N PRO A 1028 -23.49 24.02 56.91
CA PRO A 1028 -23.84 24.11 55.50
C PRO A 1028 -22.84 24.97 54.74
N LEU A 1029 -22.64 24.67 53.45
CA LEU A 1029 -21.78 25.46 52.58
C LEU A 1029 -22.34 26.89 52.39
N THR A 1030 -21.57 27.92 52.74
CA THR A 1030 -21.97 29.33 52.57
C THR A 1030 -21.27 30.01 51.39
N THR A 1031 -19.99 29.70 51.17
CA THR A 1031 -19.16 30.26 50.10
C THR A 1031 -18.52 29.12 49.34
N ALA A 1032 -18.60 29.14 48.01
CA ALA A 1032 -18.09 28.07 47.17
C ALA A 1032 -17.05 28.57 46.16
N TYR A 1033 -16.02 27.77 45.92
CA TYR A 1033 -14.95 28.06 44.96
C TYR A 1033 -14.85 26.98 43.87
N TRP A 1034 -16.00 26.59 43.32
CA TRP A 1034 -16.09 25.57 42.28
C TRP A 1034 -15.35 25.93 40.99
N LYS A 1035 -14.75 24.91 40.36
CA LYS A 1035 -14.28 24.96 38.98
C LYS A 1035 -15.45 25.21 38.03
N THR A 1036 -15.19 25.92 36.93
CA THR A 1036 -16.22 26.21 35.92
C THR A 1036 -16.89 24.91 35.44
N GLY A 1037 -18.21 24.84 35.56
CA GLY A 1037 -19.01 23.66 35.19
C GLY A 1037 -19.23 22.64 36.31
N LYS A 1038 -18.72 22.90 37.52
CA LYS A 1038 -18.94 22.09 38.72
C LYS A 1038 -19.82 22.81 39.78
N PRO A 1039 -20.54 22.08 40.63
CA PRO A 1039 -20.69 20.63 40.62
C PRO A 1039 -21.50 20.13 39.40
N SER A 1040 -21.08 19.02 38.81
CA SER A 1040 -21.74 18.43 37.63
C SER A 1040 -22.94 17.59 38.07
N SER A 1041 -24.02 18.26 38.48
CA SER A 1041 -25.22 17.63 39.01
C SER A 1041 -26.05 16.94 37.92
N SER A 1042 -25.71 15.69 37.57
CA SER A 1042 -26.69 14.75 37.02
C SER A 1042 -27.21 13.89 38.16
N LEU A 1043 -28.51 14.02 38.49
CA LEU A 1043 -29.23 13.19 39.46
C LEU A 1043 -28.82 11.71 39.30
N GLY A 1044 -28.05 11.17 40.26
CA GLY A 1044 -27.58 9.78 40.27
C GLY A 1044 -26.14 9.53 39.80
N ALA A 1045 -25.27 10.55 39.75
CA ALA A 1045 -23.83 10.38 39.55
C ALA A 1045 -23.10 10.28 40.91
N ASP A 1046 -22.21 9.30 41.07
CA ASP A 1046 -21.51 8.90 42.32
C ASP A 1046 -20.43 9.91 42.82
N GLN A 1047 -20.59 11.21 42.55
CA GLN A 1047 -19.60 12.27 42.79
C GLN A 1047 -19.88 13.09 44.05
N ASP A 1048 -19.97 12.41 45.20
CA ASP A 1048 -20.43 13.00 46.47
C ASP A 1048 -19.34 13.69 47.33
N CYS A 1049 -18.08 13.70 46.87
CA CYS A 1049 -16.92 14.18 47.62
C CYS A 1049 -16.16 15.27 46.86
N VAL A 1050 -15.48 16.18 47.57
CA VAL A 1050 -14.83 17.33 46.93
C VAL A 1050 -13.32 17.30 47.05
N ALA A 1051 -12.65 17.44 45.90
CA ALA A 1051 -11.23 17.66 45.79
C ALA A 1051 -10.91 19.14 45.48
N PHE A 1052 -9.85 19.66 46.08
CA PHE A 1052 -9.24 20.95 45.77
C PHE A 1052 -8.18 20.76 44.68
N ILE A 1053 -8.27 21.52 43.60
CA ILE A 1053 -7.32 21.58 42.48
C ILE A 1053 -6.34 22.73 42.74
N HIS A 1054 -5.06 22.39 42.89
CA HIS A 1054 -3.99 23.36 43.10
C HIS A 1054 -3.56 23.99 41.77
N HIS A 1055 -3.41 25.32 41.74
CA HIS A 1055 -3.00 26.09 40.56
C HIS A 1055 -1.73 26.89 40.81
N SER A 1056 -0.99 27.22 39.73
CA SER A 1056 0.23 28.04 39.81
C SER A 1056 -0.03 29.49 40.22
N SER A 1057 -1.28 29.93 40.11
CA SER A 1057 -1.77 31.23 40.55
C SER A 1057 -3.05 31.03 41.35
N ASP A 1058 -3.26 31.87 42.37
CA ASP A 1058 -4.45 31.86 43.20
C ASP A 1058 -5.73 32.10 42.38
N PRO A 1059 -6.87 31.52 42.80
CA PRO A 1059 -7.15 30.96 44.13
C PRO A 1059 -7.24 29.43 44.27
N GLY A 1060 -6.84 28.62 43.28
CA GLY A 1060 -7.23 27.20 43.27
C GLY A 1060 -8.74 27.02 43.05
N GLU A 1061 -9.21 25.84 42.68
CA GLU A 1061 -10.63 25.57 42.38
C GLU A 1061 -11.09 24.23 42.96
N TRP A 1062 -12.39 24.04 43.18
CA TRP A 1062 -12.96 22.80 43.72
C TRP A 1062 -13.62 21.95 42.63
N ASN A 1063 -13.53 20.62 42.78
CA ASN A 1063 -14.12 19.63 41.89
C ASN A 1063 -14.89 18.58 42.71
N ASP A 1064 -16.17 18.39 42.40
CA ASP A 1064 -16.95 17.23 42.84
C ASP A 1064 -16.47 15.98 42.12
N GLU A 1065 -16.24 14.92 42.89
CA GLU A 1065 -15.47 13.77 42.47
C GLU A 1065 -15.95 12.49 43.18
N GLU A 1066 -15.71 11.34 42.55
CA GLU A 1066 -16.10 10.03 43.07
C GLU A 1066 -15.36 9.73 44.39
N CYS A 1067 -16.10 9.54 45.48
CA CYS A 1067 -15.55 9.37 46.83
C CYS A 1067 -14.54 8.22 46.96
N HIS A 1068 -14.64 7.21 46.09
CA HIS A 1068 -13.74 6.06 46.05
C HIS A 1068 -12.40 6.33 45.36
N LYS A 1069 -12.20 7.50 44.72
CA LYS A 1069 -10.89 7.86 44.15
C LYS A 1069 -9.87 8.09 45.27
N SER A 1070 -8.60 7.84 44.98
CA SER A 1070 -7.53 8.05 45.94
C SER A 1070 -6.78 9.34 45.64
N ASN A 1071 -6.84 10.32 46.55
CA ASN A 1071 -6.12 11.59 46.45
C ASN A 1071 -5.34 11.87 47.75
N ASN A 1072 -4.41 12.83 47.68
CA ASN A 1072 -3.82 13.41 48.88
C ASN A 1072 -4.91 14.14 49.70
N TRP A 1073 -4.69 14.44 50.98
CA TRP A 1073 -5.66 15.16 51.81
C TRP A 1073 -4.98 16.15 52.77
N ILE A 1074 -5.80 17.03 53.35
CA ILE A 1074 -5.35 18.08 54.27
C ILE A 1074 -6.19 18.05 55.54
N CYS A 1075 -5.54 18.03 56.70
CA CYS A 1075 -6.20 18.10 58.01
C CYS A 1075 -5.99 19.47 58.70
N GLU A 1076 -6.93 19.87 59.55
CA GLU A 1076 -6.95 21.15 60.28
C GLU A 1076 -7.26 20.98 61.78
N ILE A 1077 -6.58 21.78 62.62
CA ILE A 1077 -6.84 21.99 64.06
C ILE A 1077 -6.99 23.50 64.30
N PHE A 1078 -8.01 23.93 65.07
CA PHE A 1078 -8.26 25.32 65.48
C PHE A 1078 -7.64 25.69 66.84
#